data_AF-A0A831KFH6-F1
#
_entry.id   AF-A0A831KFH6-F1
#
_cell.length_a   1.000
_cell.length_b   1.000
_cell.length_c   1.000
_cell.angle_alpha   90.00
_cell.angle_beta   90.00
_cell.angle_gamma   90.00
#
_symmetry.space_group_name_H-M   'P 1'
#
loop_
_entity.id
_entity.type
_entity.pdbx_description
1 polymer ?
#
loop_
_entity_poly.entity_id
_entity_poly.type
_entity_poly.pdbx_seq_one_letter_code
_entity_poly.pdbx_strand_id
1 'polypeptide(L)'
;MRIILSGLRKLELELDSNPIEDATHGGKRLRVLYCGICRTDAKMWEEGHRELKLPRVPGHEVVVEDEKGGRFVVWPGRVCGHCKSCENGRENLCEKIEIMGFHFDGGFADYLQAPEDNLIAFPDTIPSYLGSFAEPTGCVINAIEKIDLARGDKVIIYGGGTTGLIAALVCIEKGAVPFVVEKNEEKISKVKPFLSAVGIDCVKDTRKSDFDAVLVACPDLAAFGLGLVKLRKGGRYSFFSGLKKNEKMDTNLLNLIHYKEASMYGAYGLTRENMKQAISIIEKWSSAFELLVENIVSPVEVPDLMKGVLSGKHLKYVIELDKKNHYKTREAKNKERRKKELAAHVAPQFSSLCTEILKKIEEVDRGIEPTAQAKIDNKTKPLGSLGRLEDLAVQLSLIQDTLEPSIDGKHLFVFAADHGVVEEGVSAYPGEVTQQMVLNFLAGGAAINVLCRHFGIDMTVVDMGVKGMEFEDHPLLMKKKVAMGTRNFALQEAMTHEQATAALQNGMAAFGEQYNKTPFDIVGLGDMGIGNTTAATAVICAVTGVDPHDAVGRGTGIDDKGLEHKAKIIAKALEFHKPVPKDGMDILSKVGGFEIAGIAGAALAAASKRVAVVLDGVISTAGGLIAYLIEPKVKDYLIAGHRSVEKSQSAALDYMGIEPVVDLNMRLGEGTGAAIAMNLVEAACKIMGEMASFDEAGVSKKI
;
A
#
# COMPACT_ATOMS: atom_id res chain seq x y z
N MET A 1 -3.92 1.25 31.97
CA MET A 1 -3.40 1.65 30.66
C MET A 1 -4.49 2.38 29.92
N ARG A 2 -4.13 3.39 29.11
CA ARG A 2 -5.03 4.09 28.19
C ARG A 2 -4.31 4.57 26.95
N ILE A 3 -5.06 4.74 25.86
CA ILE A 3 -4.60 5.34 24.61
C ILE A 3 -5.15 6.76 24.54
N ILE A 4 -4.26 7.74 24.46
CA ILE A 4 -4.61 9.16 24.44
C ILE A 4 -4.38 9.70 23.03
N LEU A 5 -5.43 10.27 22.45
CA LEU A 5 -5.32 11.18 21.33
C LEU A 5 -4.88 12.54 21.87
N SER A 6 -3.62 12.91 21.63
CA SER A 6 -3.01 14.18 22.10
C SER A 6 -2.99 15.26 21.02
N GLY A 7 -3.18 14.87 19.76
CA GLY A 7 -3.17 15.74 18.58
C GLY A 7 -3.52 14.96 17.32
N LEU A 8 -3.60 15.66 16.19
CA LEU A 8 -3.79 15.02 14.89
C LEU A 8 -2.66 14.03 14.63
N ARG A 9 -3.03 12.81 14.27
CA ARG A 9 -2.18 11.66 14.03
C ARG A 9 -1.28 11.26 15.21
N LYS A 10 -1.62 11.68 16.44
CA LYS A 10 -0.83 11.42 17.65
C LYS A 10 -1.63 10.62 18.68
N LEU A 11 -1.39 9.32 18.73
CA LEU A 11 -1.88 8.43 19.78
C LEU A 11 -0.72 8.02 20.69
N GLU A 12 -0.89 8.22 21.99
CA GLU A 12 0.10 7.93 23.01
C GLU A 12 -0.44 6.85 23.96
N LEU A 13 0.41 5.88 24.28
CA LEU A 13 0.09 4.82 25.24
C LEU A 13 0.59 5.23 26.63
N GLU A 14 -0.31 5.29 27.58
CA GLU A 14 0.02 5.55 28.99
C GLU A 14 -0.21 4.28 29.81
N LEU A 15 0.86 3.76 30.41
CA LEU A 15 0.86 2.59 31.29
C LEU A 15 0.62 3.06 32.74
N ASP A 16 -0.24 2.35 33.48
CA ASP A 16 -0.68 2.71 34.86
C ASP A 16 -1.39 4.06 35.03
N SER A 17 -2.56 4.16 34.41
CA SER A 17 -3.51 5.25 34.62
C SER A 17 -4.71 4.78 35.47
N ASN A 18 -4.95 5.41 36.62
CA ASN A 18 -6.29 5.38 37.21
C ASN A 18 -7.25 6.14 36.28
N PRO A 19 -8.53 5.74 36.17
CA PRO A 19 -9.51 6.55 35.45
C PRO A 19 -9.54 7.94 36.09
N ILE A 20 -9.50 9.00 35.27
CA ILE A 20 -9.63 10.37 35.77
C ILE A 20 -11.00 10.46 36.44
N GLU A 21 -11.03 10.87 37.70
CA GLU A 21 -12.30 11.12 38.40
C GLU A 21 -13.04 12.27 37.73
N ASP A 22 -14.17 11.94 37.09
CA ASP A 22 -15.07 12.94 36.57
C ASP A 22 -16.03 13.38 37.67
N ALA A 23 -15.55 14.31 38.50
CA ALA A 23 -16.29 14.88 39.62
C ALA A 23 -17.61 15.58 39.20
N THR A 24 -17.83 15.83 37.91
CA THR A 24 -18.96 16.64 37.43
C THR A 24 -20.24 15.86 37.17
N HIS A 25 -20.16 14.57 36.87
CA HIS A 25 -21.33 13.79 36.42
C HIS A 25 -21.67 12.57 37.29
N GLY A 26 -20.75 12.14 38.15
CA GLY A 26 -20.90 10.88 38.90
C GLY A 26 -20.88 9.67 37.96
N GLY A 27 -20.32 8.55 38.41
CA GLY A 27 -20.26 7.38 37.56
C GLY A 27 -19.67 6.18 38.27
N LYS A 28 -20.15 4.99 37.91
CA LYS A 28 -19.52 3.76 38.36
C LYS A 28 -18.20 3.60 37.62
N ARG A 29 -17.14 3.28 38.36
CA ARG A 29 -15.89 2.81 37.78
C ARG A 29 -16.12 1.43 37.23
N LEU A 30 -15.87 1.24 35.94
CA LEU A 30 -16.13 0.00 35.24
C LEU A 30 -14.86 -0.45 34.54
N ARG A 31 -14.63 -1.76 34.55
CA ARG A 31 -13.50 -2.38 33.85
C ARG A 31 -13.89 -2.54 32.39
N VAL A 32 -13.07 -2.04 31.47
CA VAL A 32 -13.34 -2.21 30.04
C VAL A 32 -12.85 -3.58 29.59
N LEU A 33 -13.73 -4.38 29.01
CA LEU A 33 -13.39 -5.68 28.45
C LEU A 33 -12.93 -5.53 27.00
N TYR A 34 -13.77 -4.86 26.19
CA TYR A 34 -13.56 -4.68 24.76
C TYR A 34 -14.01 -3.30 24.30
N CYS A 35 -13.34 -2.76 23.29
CA CYS A 35 -13.79 -1.56 22.61
C CYS A 35 -13.63 -1.70 21.09
N GLY A 36 -14.70 -1.44 20.34
CA GLY A 36 -14.64 -1.36 18.88
C GLY A 36 -13.87 -0.13 18.42
N ILE A 37 -13.09 -0.26 17.34
CA ILE A 37 -12.47 0.90 16.68
C ILE A 37 -13.42 1.38 15.58
N CYS A 38 -14.08 2.50 15.82
CA CYS A 38 -15.00 3.09 14.86
C CYS A 38 -14.24 3.89 13.81
N ARG A 39 -14.80 3.99 12.59
CA ARG A 39 -14.31 4.90 11.56
C ARG A 39 -14.24 6.35 12.07
N THR A 40 -15.12 6.71 12.99
CA THR A 40 -15.14 8.02 13.63
C THR A 40 -13.92 8.26 14.52
N ASP A 41 -13.44 7.24 15.26
CA ASP A 41 -12.21 7.36 16.05
C ASP A 41 -11.01 7.64 15.15
N ALA A 42 -10.93 6.91 14.03
CA ALA A 42 -9.87 7.09 13.06
C ALA A 42 -9.97 8.44 12.31
N LYS A 43 -11.19 8.95 12.06
CA LYS A 43 -11.40 10.30 11.51
C LYS A 43 -10.99 11.39 12.49
N MET A 44 -11.31 11.24 13.77
CA MET A 44 -10.85 12.15 14.82
C MET A 44 -9.32 12.17 14.90
N TRP A 45 -8.69 11.01 14.78
CA TRP A 45 -7.24 10.88 14.72
C TRP A 45 -6.63 11.60 13.51
N GLU A 46 -7.21 11.47 12.32
CA GLU A 46 -6.63 12.03 11.09
C GLU A 46 -6.93 13.52 10.88
N GLU A 47 -8.20 13.91 10.99
CA GLU A 47 -8.73 15.22 10.58
C GLU A 47 -9.22 16.06 11.76
N GLY A 48 -9.31 15.46 12.96
CA GLY A 48 -9.97 16.06 14.12
C GLY A 48 -11.50 16.04 13.99
N HIS A 49 -12.16 16.67 14.95
CA HIS A 49 -13.61 16.85 14.93
C HIS A 49 -13.98 18.13 15.67
N ARG A 50 -15.06 18.81 15.25
CA ARG A 50 -15.46 20.11 15.82
C ARG A 50 -15.77 20.03 17.33
N GLU A 51 -16.25 18.88 17.77
CA GLU A 51 -16.61 18.61 19.17
C GLU A 51 -15.47 17.97 19.99
N LEU A 52 -14.35 17.62 19.35
CA LEU A 52 -13.26 16.89 20.01
C LEU A 52 -12.46 17.84 20.92
N LYS A 53 -12.42 17.52 22.22
CA LYS A 53 -11.62 18.24 23.22
C LYS A 53 -10.38 17.41 23.58
N LEU A 54 -9.20 17.82 23.11
CA LEU A 54 -7.91 17.16 23.37
C LEU A 54 -7.27 17.64 24.69
N PRO A 55 -6.44 16.81 25.36
CA PRO A 55 -6.22 15.39 25.08
C PRO A 55 -7.45 14.55 25.42
N ARG A 56 -7.62 13.41 24.74
CA ARG A 56 -8.82 12.56 24.87
C ARG A 56 -8.49 11.08 24.75
N VAL A 57 -9.08 10.24 25.60
CA VAL A 57 -9.16 8.79 25.34
C VAL A 57 -10.31 8.53 24.35
N PRO A 58 -10.08 8.00 23.14
CA PRO A 58 -11.14 7.70 22.18
C PRO A 58 -11.95 6.43 22.52
N GLY A 59 -12.91 6.09 21.66
CA GLY A 59 -13.70 4.84 21.76
C GLY A 59 -15.07 5.04 22.40
N HIS A 60 -16.12 4.83 21.61
CA HIS A 60 -17.53 4.94 22.01
C HIS A 60 -18.31 3.62 21.83
N GLU A 61 -17.63 2.56 21.38
CA GLU A 61 -18.20 1.25 21.10
C GLU A 61 -17.77 0.25 22.19
N VAL A 62 -18.19 0.49 23.44
CA VAL A 62 -17.54 -0.09 24.63
C VAL A 62 -18.37 -1.19 25.30
N VAL A 63 -17.67 -2.24 25.73
CA VAL A 63 -18.16 -3.32 26.58
C VAL A 63 -17.39 -3.31 27.89
N VAL A 64 -18.12 -3.29 29.00
CA VAL A 64 -17.56 -3.17 30.34
C VAL A 64 -18.09 -4.23 31.28
N GLU A 65 -17.38 -4.42 32.39
CA GLU A 65 -17.76 -5.26 33.50
C GLU A 65 -17.76 -4.44 34.80
N ASP A 66 -18.75 -4.67 35.65
CA ASP A 66 -18.79 -4.12 37.00
C ASP A 66 -18.04 -5.00 38.02
N GLU A 67 -17.93 -4.55 39.26
CA GLU A 67 -17.23 -5.28 40.33
C GLU A 67 -17.90 -6.62 40.69
N LYS A 68 -19.15 -6.83 40.30
CA LYS A 68 -19.91 -8.06 40.55
C LYS A 68 -19.83 -9.03 39.37
N GLY A 69 -19.08 -8.70 38.31
CA GLY A 69 -18.96 -9.50 37.10
C GLY A 69 -20.11 -9.30 36.10
N GLY A 70 -21.00 -8.32 36.34
CA GLY A 70 -22.08 -7.99 35.41
C GLY A 70 -21.54 -7.32 34.15
N ARG A 71 -21.95 -7.79 32.98
CA ARG A 71 -21.52 -7.26 31.68
C ARG A 71 -22.51 -6.24 31.14
N PHE A 72 -21.97 -5.14 30.63
CA PHE A 72 -22.76 -4.05 30.07
C PHE A 72 -22.13 -3.53 28.78
N VAL A 73 -22.96 -3.04 27.88
CA VAL A 73 -22.55 -2.07 26.85
C VAL A 73 -22.90 -0.67 27.34
N VAL A 74 -22.09 0.32 26.96
CA VAL A 74 -22.27 1.68 27.45
C VAL A 74 -22.84 2.58 26.36
N TRP A 75 -24.02 3.14 26.60
CA TRP A 75 -24.57 4.18 25.73
C TRP A 75 -23.68 5.43 25.79
N PRO A 76 -23.21 5.97 24.65
CA PRO A 76 -22.11 6.92 24.63
C PRO A 76 -22.52 8.37 24.96
N GLY A 77 -23.83 8.66 25.04
CA GLY A 77 -24.34 10.02 25.24
C GLY A 77 -24.46 10.42 26.71
N ARG A 78 -24.18 11.69 27.01
CA ARG A 78 -24.64 12.38 28.23
C ARG A 78 -25.56 13.50 27.82
N VAL A 79 -26.71 13.60 28.47
CA VAL A 79 -27.79 14.50 28.06
C VAL A 79 -28.34 15.26 29.25
N CYS A 80 -29.00 16.40 28.99
CA CYS A 80 -29.56 17.22 30.06
C CYS A 80 -30.82 16.60 30.71
N GLY A 81 -31.49 15.66 30.04
CA GLY A 81 -32.70 14.99 30.56
C GLY A 81 -33.99 15.82 30.52
N HIS A 82 -33.91 17.14 30.36
CA HIS A 82 -35.06 18.05 30.51
C HIS A 82 -35.37 18.92 29.28
N CYS A 83 -34.63 18.78 28.17
CA CYS A 83 -34.96 19.50 26.93
C CYS A 83 -36.07 18.76 26.16
N LYS A 84 -36.74 19.48 25.25
CA LYS A 84 -37.82 18.92 24.41
C LYS A 84 -37.41 17.63 23.70
N SER A 85 -36.17 17.51 23.24
CA SER A 85 -35.70 16.26 22.60
C SER A 85 -35.62 15.11 23.60
N CYS A 86 -35.09 15.34 24.81
CA CYS A 86 -35.00 14.33 25.87
C CYS A 86 -36.39 13.88 26.34
N GLU A 87 -37.30 14.81 26.61
CA GLU A 87 -38.67 14.51 27.06
C GLU A 87 -39.46 13.68 26.04
N ASN A 88 -39.16 13.84 24.75
CA ASN A 88 -39.78 13.08 23.66
C ASN A 88 -39.01 11.79 23.30
N GLY A 89 -38.11 11.32 24.15
CA GLY A 89 -37.33 10.09 23.90
C GLY A 89 -36.33 10.19 22.74
N ARG A 90 -35.99 11.41 22.29
CA ARG A 90 -35.00 11.70 21.23
C ARG A 90 -33.75 12.31 21.82
N GLU A 91 -33.26 11.70 22.89
CA GLU A 91 -32.08 12.14 23.65
C GLU A 91 -30.81 12.29 22.81
N ASN A 92 -30.69 11.56 21.69
CA ASN A 92 -29.62 11.74 20.70
C ASN A 92 -29.60 13.12 20.02
N LEU A 93 -30.70 13.89 20.10
CA LEU A 93 -30.85 15.25 19.59
C LEU A 93 -30.88 16.30 20.72
N CYS A 94 -30.38 15.95 21.91
CA CYS A 94 -30.23 16.89 23.00
C CYS A 94 -29.26 18.02 22.60
N GLU A 95 -29.66 19.27 22.81
CA GLU A 95 -28.84 20.45 22.48
C GLU A 95 -27.54 20.53 23.29
N LYS A 96 -27.52 19.89 24.45
CA LYS A 96 -26.36 19.79 25.35
C LYS A 96 -25.76 18.38 25.37
N ILE A 97 -25.93 17.61 24.29
CA ILE A 97 -25.38 16.26 24.25
C ILE A 97 -23.85 16.28 24.30
N GLU A 98 -23.27 15.53 25.21
CA GLU A 98 -21.84 15.20 25.20
C GLU A 98 -21.67 13.73 24.83
N ILE A 99 -20.63 13.42 24.07
CA ILE A 99 -20.36 12.08 23.53
C ILE A 99 -19.03 11.55 24.07
N MET A 100 -19.07 10.32 24.57
CA MET A 100 -17.91 9.53 24.99
C MET A 100 -16.88 9.42 23.88
N GLY A 101 -15.60 9.60 24.20
CA GLY A 101 -14.50 9.61 23.22
C GLY A 101 -14.32 10.94 22.46
N PHE A 102 -15.22 11.92 22.67
CA PHE A 102 -15.13 13.26 22.09
C PHE A 102 -15.00 14.33 23.18
N HIS A 103 -15.99 14.35 24.07
CA HIS A 103 -16.16 15.37 25.11
C HIS A 103 -15.56 14.93 26.45
N PHE A 104 -15.65 13.62 26.73
CA PHE A 104 -15.09 12.95 27.90
C PHE A 104 -14.48 11.60 27.48
N ASP A 105 -13.65 11.00 28.35
CA ASP A 105 -12.84 9.83 28.00
C ASP A 105 -13.68 8.59 27.67
N GLY A 106 -13.20 7.83 26.68
CA GLY A 106 -13.84 6.66 26.11
C GLY A 106 -13.17 5.33 26.45
N GLY A 107 -13.53 4.31 25.67
CA GLY A 107 -13.20 2.91 25.93
C GLY A 107 -11.80 2.44 25.55
N PHE A 108 -10.91 3.29 25.04
CA PHE A 108 -9.51 2.91 24.79
C PHE A 108 -8.66 2.92 26.07
N ALA A 109 -9.24 2.52 27.21
CA ALA A 109 -8.61 2.51 28.53
C ALA A 109 -9.11 1.34 29.38
N ASP A 110 -8.24 0.79 30.24
CA ASP A 110 -8.56 -0.38 31.10
C ASP A 110 -9.80 -0.15 31.99
N TYR A 111 -10.06 1.11 32.34
CA TYR A 111 -11.22 1.52 33.11
C TYR A 111 -11.84 2.78 32.49
N LEU A 112 -13.17 2.88 32.60
CA LEU A 112 -13.92 4.09 32.31
C LEU A 112 -14.91 4.40 33.42
N GLN A 113 -15.43 5.63 33.43
CA GLN A 113 -16.55 6.03 34.27
C GLN A 113 -17.79 6.28 33.42
N ALA A 114 -18.90 5.67 33.79
CA ALA A 114 -20.18 5.88 33.14
C ALA A 114 -21.32 6.01 34.16
N PRO A 115 -22.34 6.86 33.89
CA PRO A 115 -23.57 6.90 34.66
C PRO A 115 -24.30 5.55 34.60
N GLU A 116 -25.02 5.20 35.66
CA GLU A 116 -25.78 3.95 35.72
C GLU A 116 -26.85 3.86 34.62
N ASP A 117 -27.49 4.97 34.31
CA ASP A 117 -28.50 5.07 33.24
C ASP A 117 -27.93 4.88 31.81
N ASN A 118 -26.60 4.85 31.67
CA ASN A 118 -25.93 4.55 30.40
C ASN A 118 -25.58 3.06 30.26
N LEU A 119 -25.68 2.29 31.34
CA LEU A 119 -25.34 0.87 31.34
C LEU A 119 -26.53 0.06 30.86
N ILE A 120 -26.33 -0.65 29.75
CA ILE A 120 -27.33 -1.57 29.20
C ILE A 120 -26.77 -2.97 29.36
N ALA A 121 -27.48 -3.83 30.09
CA ALA A 121 -27.07 -5.20 30.36
C ALA A 121 -26.80 -5.94 29.04
N PHE A 122 -25.64 -6.60 28.96
CA PHE A 122 -25.25 -7.40 27.81
C PHE A 122 -25.26 -8.88 28.23
N PRO A 123 -25.92 -9.77 27.47
CA PRO A 123 -26.15 -11.13 27.91
C PRO A 123 -24.86 -11.96 27.94
N ASP A 124 -24.73 -12.82 28.95
CA ASP A 124 -23.58 -13.73 29.09
C ASP A 124 -23.61 -14.93 28.12
N THR A 125 -24.74 -15.11 27.42
CA THR A 125 -24.99 -16.19 26.46
C THR A 125 -24.19 -16.06 25.17
N ILE A 126 -23.68 -14.86 24.85
CA ILE A 126 -22.92 -14.57 23.63
C ILE A 126 -21.56 -13.92 23.96
N PRO A 127 -20.54 -14.04 23.06
CA PRO A 127 -19.23 -13.49 23.34
C PRO A 127 -19.23 -11.97 23.57
N SER A 128 -18.59 -11.52 24.65
CA SER A 128 -18.62 -10.11 25.09
C SER A 128 -18.13 -9.13 24.01
N TYR A 129 -17.15 -9.51 23.19
CA TYR A 129 -16.60 -8.62 22.15
C TYR A 129 -17.64 -8.23 21.09
N LEU A 130 -18.71 -9.01 20.92
CA LEU A 130 -19.83 -8.66 20.04
C LEU A 130 -20.64 -7.47 20.55
N GLY A 131 -20.58 -7.19 21.86
CA GLY A 131 -21.19 -5.99 22.44
C GLY A 131 -20.63 -4.68 21.85
N SER A 132 -19.42 -4.71 21.27
CA SER A 132 -18.87 -3.55 20.55
C SER A 132 -19.70 -3.16 19.31
N PHE A 133 -20.58 -4.02 18.81
CA PHE A 133 -21.51 -3.69 17.73
C PHE A 133 -22.81 -3.03 18.19
N ALA A 134 -23.07 -2.92 19.50
CA ALA A 134 -24.33 -2.38 20.01
C ALA A 134 -24.56 -0.92 19.57
N GLU A 135 -23.51 -0.08 19.64
CA GLU A 135 -23.58 1.32 19.21
C GLU A 135 -23.83 1.46 17.69
N PRO A 136 -23.01 0.86 16.79
CA PRO A 136 -23.24 1.04 15.36
C PRO A 136 -24.55 0.40 14.89
N THR A 137 -24.99 -0.68 15.55
CA THR A 137 -26.30 -1.30 15.27
C THR A 137 -27.45 -0.41 15.73
N GLY A 138 -27.34 0.23 16.90
CA GLY A 138 -28.33 1.20 17.37
C GLY A 138 -28.44 2.42 16.45
N CYS A 139 -27.32 2.92 15.94
CA CYS A 139 -27.28 3.97 14.91
C CYS A 139 -28.03 3.55 13.64
N VAL A 140 -27.83 2.33 13.16
CA VAL A 140 -28.54 1.77 11.99
C VAL A 140 -30.04 1.63 12.26
N ILE A 141 -30.44 1.17 13.45
CA ILE A 141 -31.85 1.04 13.84
C ILE A 141 -32.53 2.41 13.80
N ASN A 142 -31.91 3.45 14.39
CA ASN A 142 -32.44 4.82 14.33
C ASN A 142 -32.65 5.28 12.87
N ALA A 143 -31.71 4.96 11.98
CA ALA A 143 -31.79 5.33 10.57
C ALA A 143 -32.91 4.62 9.80
N ILE A 144 -33.17 3.35 10.13
CA ILE A 144 -34.23 2.53 9.53
C ILE A 144 -35.60 2.91 10.09
N GLU A 145 -35.71 3.23 11.38
CA GLU A 145 -36.97 3.67 11.99
C GLU A 145 -37.49 4.97 11.38
N LYS A 146 -36.61 5.88 10.90
CA LYS A 146 -37.06 7.13 10.24
C LYS A 146 -37.77 6.92 8.91
N ILE A 147 -37.43 5.84 8.20
CA ILE A 147 -38.01 5.50 6.91
C ILE A 147 -39.18 4.51 7.03
N ASP A 148 -39.57 4.15 8.26
CA ASP A 148 -40.78 3.37 8.59
C ASP A 148 -41.02 2.19 7.64
N LEU A 149 -40.05 1.28 7.55
CA LEU A 149 -40.10 0.17 6.59
C LEU A 149 -41.31 -0.74 6.84
N ALA A 150 -42.03 -1.04 5.76
CA ALA A 150 -43.08 -2.03 5.73
C ALA A 150 -42.53 -3.41 5.32
N ARG A 151 -43.23 -4.47 5.72
CA ARG A 151 -42.88 -5.83 5.32
C ARG A 151 -42.96 -5.95 3.79
N GLY A 152 -41.90 -6.47 3.18
CA GLY A 152 -41.77 -6.63 1.73
C GLY A 152 -41.18 -5.43 0.99
N ASP A 153 -40.92 -4.31 1.67
CA ASP A 153 -40.24 -3.16 1.05
C ASP A 153 -38.88 -3.58 0.48
N LYS A 154 -38.60 -3.19 -0.76
CA LYS A 154 -37.29 -3.37 -1.39
C LYS A 154 -36.38 -2.22 -1.00
N VAL A 155 -35.29 -2.53 -0.32
CA VAL A 155 -34.36 -1.52 0.20
C VAL A 155 -33.02 -1.65 -0.51
N ILE A 156 -32.57 -0.60 -1.19
CA ILE A 156 -31.20 -0.56 -1.70
C ILE A 156 -30.27 0.06 -0.67
N ILE A 157 -29.16 -0.63 -0.41
CA ILE A 157 -28.16 -0.22 0.58
C ILE A 157 -26.84 0.00 -0.14
N TYR A 158 -26.33 1.22 -0.08
CA TYR A 158 -25.02 1.55 -0.65
C TYR A 158 -23.93 1.48 0.42
N GLY A 159 -22.91 0.66 0.15
CA GLY A 159 -21.77 0.39 1.02
C GLY A 159 -21.87 -1.00 1.68
N GLY A 160 -20.99 -1.92 1.30
CA GLY A 160 -20.86 -3.28 1.85
C GLY A 160 -19.84 -3.37 2.99
N GLY A 161 -19.72 -2.31 3.79
CA GLY A 161 -18.95 -2.32 5.04
C GLY A 161 -19.80 -2.75 6.23
N THR A 162 -19.20 -2.76 7.42
CA THR A 162 -19.84 -3.17 8.67
C THR A 162 -21.24 -2.59 8.87
N THR A 163 -21.40 -1.27 8.75
CA THR A 163 -22.71 -0.60 8.94
C THR A 163 -23.74 -0.95 7.87
N GLY A 164 -23.34 -1.09 6.60
CA GLY A 164 -24.25 -1.46 5.53
C GLY A 164 -24.71 -2.92 5.61
N LEU A 165 -23.84 -3.82 6.05
CA LEU A 165 -24.18 -5.22 6.31
C LEU A 165 -25.11 -5.37 7.53
N ILE A 166 -24.85 -4.59 8.60
CA ILE A 166 -25.78 -4.49 9.74
C ILE A 166 -27.12 -3.93 9.27
N ALA A 167 -27.14 -2.90 8.42
CA ALA A 167 -28.37 -2.34 7.86
C ALA A 167 -29.17 -3.36 7.06
N ALA A 168 -28.50 -4.21 6.26
CA ALA A 168 -29.17 -5.28 5.54
C ALA A 168 -29.84 -6.28 6.49
N LEU A 169 -29.14 -6.67 7.56
CA LEU A 169 -29.66 -7.56 8.59
C LEU A 169 -30.84 -6.95 9.36
N VAL A 170 -30.76 -5.67 9.74
CA VAL A 170 -31.89 -4.97 10.38
C VAL A 170 -33.09 -4.83 9.42
N CYS A 171 -32.86 -4.65 8.12
CA CYS A 171 -33.94 -4.69 7.12
C CYS A 171 -34.64 -6.05 7.10
N ILE A 172 -33.88 -7.16 7.16
CA ILE A 172 -34.44 -8.52 7.24
C ILE A 172 -35.29 -8.68 8.51
N GLU A 173 -34.81 -8.19 9.66
CA GLU A 173 -35.57 -8.24 10.92
C GLU A 173 -36.90 -7.47 10.86
N LYS A 174 -36.94 -6.37 10.11
CA LYS A 174 -38.18 -5.62 9.84
C LYS A 174 -39.05 -6.25 8.74
N GLY A 175 -38.60 -7.36 8.14
CA GLY A 175 -39.30 -8.07 7.08
C GLY A 175 -39.18 -7.43 5.70
N ALA A 176 -38.23 -6.51 5.51
CA ALA A 176 -37.90 -5.88 4.23
C ALA A 176 -36.87 -6.73 3.46
N VAL A 177 -36.69 -6.42 2.17
CA VAL A 177 -35.80 -7.14 1.25
C VAL A 177 -34.60 -6.25 0.91
N PRO A 178 -33.43 -6.45 1.55
CA PRO A 178 -32.26 -5.62 1.28
C PRO A 178 -31.57 -6.02 -0.04
N PHE A 179 -30.96 -5.03 -0.67
CA PHE A 179 -30.12 -5.19 -1.86
C PHE A 179 -28.83 -4.37 -1.66
N VAL A 180 -27.71 -5.05 -1.40
CA VAL A 180 -26.45 -4.38 -1.04
C VAL A 180 -25.62 -4.11 -2.30
N VAL A 181 -25.17 -2.87 -2.45
CA VAL A 181 -24.26 -2.46 -3.52
C VAL A 181 -22.92 -2.04 -2.92
N GLU A 182 -21.84 -2.72 -3.33
CA GLU A 182 -20.47 -2.43 -2.90
C GLU A 182 -19.54 -2.40 -4.11
N LYS A 183 -18.95 -1.24 -4.41
CA LYS A 183 -18.13 -1.05 -5.62
C LYS A 183 -16.81 -1.82 -5.60
N ASN A 184 -16.32 -2.22 -4.42
CA ASN A 184 -15.08 -2.97 -4.26
C ASN A 184 -15.35 -4.50 -4.30
N GLU A 185 -14.87 -5.17 -5.35
CA GLU A 185 -15.03 -6.62 -5.55
C GLU A 185 -14.29 -7.49 -4.54
N GLU A 186 -13.13 -7.04 -4.03
CA GLU A 186 -12.41 -7.73 -2.95
C GLU A 186 -13.26 -7.73 -1.68
N LYS A 187 -13.91 -6.58 -1.40
CA LYS A 187 -14.78 -6.43 -0.25
C LYS A 187 -16.02 -7.29 -0.37
N ILE A 188 -16.65 -7.34 -1.55
CA ILE A 188 -17.74 -8.28 -1.84
C ILE A 188 -17.28 -9.71 -1.56
N SER A 189 -16.12 -10.10 -2.08
CA SER A 189 -15.58 -11.45 -1.91
C SER A 189 -15.31 -11.79 -0.45
N LYS A 190 -14.78 -10.84 0.32
CA LYS A 190 -14.51 -10.97 1.74
C LYS A 190 -15.77 -11.18 2.57
N VAL A 191 -16.87 -10.50 2.23
CA VAL A 191 -18.12 -10.57 3.00
C VAL A 191 -19.04 -11.71 2.55
N LYS A 192 -18.66 -12.50 1.53
CA LYS A 192 -19.42 -13.68 1.07
C LYS A 192 -19.86 -14.63 2.19
N PRO A 193 -19.04 -14.95 3.21
CA PRO A 193 -19.49 -15.78 4.33
C PRO A 193 -20.66 -15.14 5.09
N PHE A 194 -20.59 -13.83 5.37
CA PHE A 194 -21.68 -13.10 6.01
C PHE A 194 -22.94 -13.11 5.13
N LEU A 195 -22.80 -12.75 3.86
CA LEU A 195 -23.89 -12.71 2.88
C LEU A 195 -24.63 -14.05 2.80
N SER A 196 -23.87 -15.14 2.78
CA SER A 196 -24.42 -16.51 2.76
C SER A 196 -25.14 -16.85 4.07
N ALA A 197 -24.58 -16.44 5.22
CA ALA A 197 -25.16 -16.71 6.53
C ALA A 197 -26.51 -16.00 6.75
N VAL A 198 -26.67 -14.78 6.21
CA VAL A 198 -27.93 -14.01 6.33
C VAL A 198 -28.86 -14.16 5.12
N GLY A 199 -28.41 -14.83 4.06
CA GLY A 199 -29.22 -15.10 2.86
C GLY A 199 -29.47 -13.87 1.99
N ILE A 200 -28.46 -13.00 1.81
CA ILE A 200 -28.57 -11.82 0.93
C ILE A 200 -27.43 -11.79 -0.08
N ASP A 201 -27.66 -11.09 -1.20
CA ASP A 201 -26.62 -10.85 -2.20
C ASP A 201 -26.01 -9.45 -2.06
N CYS A 202 -24.74 -9.34 -2.44
CA CYS A 202 -24.07 -8.08 -2.65
C CYS A 202 -23.50 -8.03 -4.07
N VAL A 203 -23.79 -6.95 -4.78
CA VAL A 203 -23.36 -6.76 -6.16
C VAL A 203 -22.51 -5.50 -6.30
N LYS A 204 -21.67 -5.47 -7.32
CA LYS A 204 -20.83 -4.31 -7.62
C LYS A 204 -21.64 -3.11 -8.06
N ASP A 205 -22.60 -3.36 -8.93
CA ASP A 205 -23.54 -2.39 -9.46
C ASP A 205 -24.89 -3.06 -9.73
N THR A 206 -25.89 -2.23 -10.04
CA THR A 206 -27.20 -2.74 -10.42
C THR A 206 -27.90 -1.78 -11.36
N ARG A 207 -28.60 -2.33 -12.34
CA ARG A 207 -29.55 -1.58 -13.19
C ARG A 207 -30.95 -1.55 -12.59
N LYS A 208 -31.22 -2.34 -11.54
CA LYS A 208 -32.51 -2.32 -10.85
C LYS A 208 -32.82 -0.91 -10.33
N SER A 209 -34.09 -0.56 -10.35
CA SER A 209 -34.68 0.71 -9.91
C SER A 209 -35.97 0.43 -9.14
N ASP A 210 -36.68 1.50 -8.80
CA ASP A 210 -37.98 1.47 -8.15
C ASP A 210 -37.96 0.80 -6.77
N PHE A 211 -36.90 1.06 -6.01
CA PHE A 211 -36.78 0.64 -4.62
C PHE A 211 -37.70 1.48 -3.73
N ASP A 212 -38.36 0.82 -2.77
CA ASP A 212 -39.25 1.45 -1.78
C ASP A 212 -38.50 2.35 -0.80
N ALA A 213 -37.26 1.97 -0.50
CA ALA A 213 -36.38 2.78 0.33
C ALA A 213 -34.90 2.68 -0.07
N VAL A 214 -34.13 3.68 0.35
CA VAL A 214 -32.68 3.77 0.16
C VAL A 214 -32.02 4.04 1.49
N LEU A 215 -30.91 3.35 1.76
CA LEU A 215 -29.99 3.68 2.85
C LEU A 215 -28.57 3.82 2.29
N VAL A 216 -27.92 4.94 2.55
CA VAL A 216 -26.52 5.16 2.15
C VAL A 216 -25.61 5.08 3.37
N ALA A 217 -24.87 3.98 3.46
CA ALA A 217 -23.97 3.63 4.55
C ALA A 217 -22.49 3.96 4.23
N CYS A 218 -22.25 4.86 3.29
CA CYS A 218 -20.92 5.33 2.92
C CYS A 218 -20.91 6.84 2.59
N PRO A 219 -19.80 7.56 2.86
CA PRO A 219 -19.69 8.99 2.57
C PRO A 219 -19.29 9.21 1.10
N ASP A 220 -20.16 8.81 0.17
CA ASP A 220 -19.93 8.82 -1.28
C ASP A 220 -21.06 9.56 -2.01
N LEU A 221 -20.73 10.70 -2.64
CA LEU A 221 -21.71 11.54 -3.34
C LEU A 221 -22.40 10.82 -4.51
N ALA A 222 -21.69 9.93 -5.21
CA ALA A 222 -22.27 9.20 -6.33
C ALA A 222 -23.30 8.18 -5.82
N ALA A 223 -23.00 7.45 -4.73
CA ALA A 223 -23.95 6.58 -4.06
C ALA A 223 -25.19 7.35 -3.57
N PHE A 224 -24.99 8.56 -3.03
CA PHE A 224 -26.09 9.45 -2.65
C PHE A 224 -27.01 9.78 -3.83
N GLY A 225 -26.43 10.26 -4.94
CA GLY A 225 -27.18 10.60 -6.15
C GLY A 225 -27.88 9.39 -6.77
N LEU A 226 -27.18 8.26 -6.88
CA LEU A 226 -27.74 7.01 -7.42
C LEU A 226 -28.89 6.48 -6.57
N GLY A 227 -28.82 6.65 -5.25
CA GLY A 227 -29.90 6.33 -4.33
C GLY A 227 -31.19 7.07 -4.70
N LEU A 228 -31.12 8.39 -4.89
CA LEU A 228 -32.26 9.20 -5.33
C LEU A 228 -32.79 8.81 -6.71
N VAL A 229 -31.89 8.50 -7.65
CA VAL A 229 -32.26 8.04 -8.99
C VAL A 229 -33.00 6.71 -8.96
N LYS A 230 -32.60 5.77 -8.09
CA LYS A 230 -33.16 4.42 -8.01
C LYS A 230 -34.41 4.29 -7.15
N LEU A 231 -34.72 5.31 -6.37
CA LEU A 231 -35.92 5.35 -5.53
C LEU A 231 -37.19 5.42 -6.40
N ARG A 232 -38.25 4.69 -6.05
CA ARG A 232 -39.55 4.84 -6.72
C ARG A 232 -40.24 6.16 -6.35
N LYS A 233 -41.35 6.47 -7.03
CA LYS A 233 -42.28 7.52 -6.58
C LYS A 233 -42.86 7.18 -5.21
N GLY A 234 -42.91 8.16 -4.30
CA GLY A 234 -43.30 8.00 -2.90
C GLY A 234 -42.30 7.20 -2.06
N GLY A 235 -41.08 6.96 -2.54
CA GLY A 235 -40.07 6.22 -1.80
C GLY A 235 -39.43 7.04 -0.68
N ARG A 236 -38.76 6.36 0.26
CA ARG A 236 -38.17 6.96 1.45
C ARG A 236 -36.64 6.80 1.48
N TYR A 237 -35.93 7.88 1.75
CA TYR A 237 -34.47 7.93 1.73
C TYR A 237 -33.94 8.20 3.13
N SER A 238 -33.07 7.31 3.64
CA SER A 238 -32.35 7.50 4.91
C SER A 238 -30.95 8.05 4.64
N PHE A 239 -30.73 9.31 5.00
CA PHE A 239 -29.42 9.96 4.97
C PHE A 239 -28.68 9.70 6.29
N PHE A 240 -27.97 8.58 6.31
CA PHE A 240 -27.30 8.02 7.49
C PHE A 240 -25.80 8.38 7.56
N SER A 241 -25.11 8.37 6.41
CA SER A 241 -23.68 8.72 6.34
C SER A 241 -23.50 10.09 5.71
N GLY A 242 -22.95 11.05 6.47
CA GLY A 242 -22.69 12.40 5.98
C GLY A 242 -21.71 12.44 4.80
N LEU A 243 -21.90 13.39 3.89
CA LEU A 243 -21.02 13.64 2.74
C LEU A 243 -19.75 14.39 3.16
N LYS A 244 -18.73 14.39 2.27
CA LYS A 244 -17.48 15.10 2.54
C LYS A 244 -17.67 16.61 2.38
N LYS A 245 -16.81 17.40 3.02
CA LYS A 245 -16.85 18.86 2.89
C LYS A 245 -16.52 19.28 1.45
N ASN A 246 -17.10 20.39 1.01
CA ASN A 246 -16.82 21.05 -0.27
C ASN A 246 -17.21 20.25 -1.54
N GLU A 247 -18.04 19.23 -1.42
CA GLU A 247 -18.62 18.52 -2.57
C GLU A 247 -19.80 19.31 -3.17
N LYS A 248 -19.86 19.39 -4.50
CA LYS A 248 -20.96 20.04 -5.23
C LYS A 248 -21.88 18.97 -5.81
N MET A 249 -23.19 19.15 -5.67
CA MET A 249 -24.20 18.25 -6.19
C MET A 249 -25.03 18.93 -7.28
N ASP A 250 -25.42 18.17 -8.30
CA ASP A 250 -26.36 18.64 -9.33
C ASP A 250 -27.72 18.95 -8.71
N THR A 251 -28.24 20.15 -8.98
CA THR A 251 -29.57 20.59 -8.57
C THR A 251 -30.70 19.66 -9.06
N ASN A 252 -30.50 18.95 -10.18
CA ASN A 252 -31.45 17.97 -10.69
C ASN A 252 -31.68 16.81 -9.73
N LEU A 253 -30.69 16.45 -8.89
CA LEU A 253 -30.89 15.43 -7.87
C LEU A 253 -31.90 15.88 -6.80
N LEU A 254 -31.95 17.18 -6.48
CA LEU A 254 -32.98 17.73 -5.60
C LEU A 254 -34.35 17.76 -6.29
N ASN A 255 -34.39 18.03 -7.59
CA ASN A 255 -35.64 17.99 -8.37
C ASN A 255 -36.26 16.58 -8.38
N LEU A 256 -35.45 15.51 -8.29
CA LEU A 256 -35.98 14.15 -8.17
C LEU A 256 -36.79 13.94 -6.88
N ILE A 257 -36.45 14.64 -5.80
CA ILE A 257 -37.23 14.59 -4.55
C ILE A 257 -38.64 15.14 -4.81
N HIS A 258 -38.73 16.29 -5.48
CA HIS A 258 -39.99 16.90 -5.87
C HIS A 258 -40.79 16.03 -6.85
N TYR A 259 -40.20 15.63 -7.98
CA TYR A 259 -40.91 14.90 -9.04
C TYR A 259 -41.35 13.49 -8.66
N LYS A 260 -40.66 12.88 -7.68
CA LYS A 260 -41.02 11.57 -7.17
C LYS A 260 -41.91 11.64 -5.93
N GLU A 261 -42.18 12.81 -5.38
CA GLU A 261 -42.77 12.94 -4.04
C GLU A 261 -42.01 12.08 -3.01
N ALA A 262 -40.67 12.08 -3.11
CA ALA A 262 -39.83 11.27 -2.23
C ALA A 262 -39.65 11.97 -0.89
N SER A 263 -39.59 11.18 0.19
CA SER A 263 -39.27 11.66 1.53
C SER A 263 -37.81 11.39 1.85
N MET A 264 -37.08 12.39 2.36
CA MET A 264 -35.70 12.23 2.81
C MET A 264 -35.59 12.54 4.30
N TYR A 265 -34.96 11.64 5.05
CA TYR A 265 -34.80 11.73 6.50
C TYR A 265 -33.32 11.72 6.86
N GLY A 266 -32.90 12.67 7.69
CA GLY A 266 -31.57 12.62 8.32
C GLY A 266 -31.58 11.70 9.55
N ALA A 267 -30.51 10.93 9.72
CA ALA A 267 -30.29 10.11 10.91
C ALA A 267 -28.92 10.41 11.52
N TYR A 268 -28.89 10.73 12.81
CA TYR A 268 -27.67 11.10 13.52
C TYR A 268 -27.70 10.53 14.96
N GLY A 269 -26.67 9.76 15.32
CA GLY A 269 -26.55 9.09 16.62
C GLY A 269 -27.64 8.04 16.87
N LEU A 270 -27.81 7.68 18.15
CA LEU A 270 -28.73 6.65 18.63
C LEU A 270 -29.32 6.99 20.01
N THR A 271 -30.54 6.53 20.28
CA THR A 271 -31.14 6.58 21.62
C THR A 271 -30.73 5.34 22.44
N ARG A 272 -30.97 5.36 23.75
CA ARG A 272 -30.78 4.17 24.60
C ARG A 272 -31.68 3.02 24.16
N GLU A 273 -32.90 3.34 23.74
CA GLU A 273 -33.85 2.34 23.25
C GLU A 273 -33.35 1.66 21.96
N ASN A 274 -32.77 2.42 21.04
CA ASN A 274 -32.15 1.83 19.84
C ASN A 274 -31.00 0.88 20.21
N MET A 275 -30.20 1.22 21.23
CA MET A 275 -29.09 0.38 21.67
C MET A 275 -29.58 -0.88 22.42
N LYS A 276 -30.70 -0.81 23.15
CA LYS A 276 -31.36 -1.99 23.73
C LYS A 276 -31.85 -2.94 22.63
N GLN A 277 -32.53 -2.42 21.62
CA GLN A 277 -32.96 -3.20 20.45
C GLN A 277 -31.78 -3.85 19.72
N ALA A 278 -30.66 -3.14 19.62
CA ALA A 278 -29.44 -3.66 19.00
C ALA A 278 -28.93 -4.94 19.69
N ILE A 279 -28.98 -5.01 21.03
CA ILE A 279 -28.54 -6.20 21.77
C ILE A 279 -29.35 -7.42 21.39
N SER A 280 -30.68 -7.29 21.27
CA SER A 280 -31.55 -8.39 20.86
C SER A 280 -31.23 -8.89 19.43
N ILE A 281 -30.90 -7.98 18.52
CA ILE A 281 -30.50 -8.34 17.15
C ILE A 281 -29.13 -9.03 17.15
N ILE A 282 -28.17 -8.52 17.91
CA ILE A 282 -26.82 -9.10 18.04
C ILE A 282 -26.90 -10.49 18.66
N GLU A 283 -27.73 -10.70 19.67
CA GLU A 283 -27.92 -12.01 20.30
C GLU A 283 -28.48 -13.03 19.30
N LYS A 284 -29.57 -12.66 18.61
CA LYS A 284 -30.22 -13.49 17.60
C LYS A 284 -29.28 -13.86 16.43
N TRP A 285 -28.45 -12.92 16.00
CA TRP A 285 -27.57 -13.06 14.84
C TRP A 285 -26.08 -13.13 15.22
N SER A 286 -25.77 -13.61 16.42
CA SER A 286 -24.41 -13.60 16.98
C SER A 286 -23.37 -14.19 16.01
N SER A 287 -23.67 -15.33 15.39
CA SER A 287 -22.81 -15.96 14.38
C SER A 287 -22.55 -15.09 13.14
N ALA A 288 -23.52 -14.29 12.70
CA ALA A 288 -23.32 -13.35 11.59
C ALA A 288 -22.46 -12.16 12.03
N PHE A 289 -22.64 -11.65 13.25
CA PHE A 289 -21.80 -10.58 13.80
C PHE A 289 -20.34 -11.00 14.00
N GLU A 290 -20.07 -12.27 14.34
CA GLU A 290 -18.70 -12.80 14.40
C GLU A 290 -17.97 -12.66 13.06
N LEU A 291 -18.67 -12.87 11.94
CA LEU A 291 -18.11 -12.72 10.59
C LEU A 291 -17.81 -11.25 10.22
N LEU A 292 -18.30 -10.29 11.01
CA LEU A 292 -17.99 -8.87 10.86
C LEU A 292 -16.76 -8.44 11.67
N VAL A 293 -16.21 -9.31 12.53
CA VAL A 293 -14.97 -9.03 13.27
C VAL A 293 -13.78 -9.32 12.37
N GLU A 294 -13.04 -8.27 12.05
CA GLU A 294 -11.80 -8.35 11.30
C GLU A 294 -10.70 -9.01 12.13
N ASN A 295 -10.48 -8.51 13.34
CA ASN A 295 -9.51 -9.04 14.29
C ASN A 295 -9.78 -8.50 15.70
N ILE A 296 -9.39 -9.27 16.71
CA ILE A 296 -9.31 -8.83 18.10
C ILE A 296 -7.85 -8.50 18.40
N VAL A 297 -7.57 -7.25 18.78
CA VAL A 297 -6.23 -6.66 18.81
C VAL A 297 -5.87 -6.15 20.21
N SER A 298 -4.57 -6.06 20.47
CA SER A 298 -4.04 -5.42 21.67
C SER A 298 -4.07 -3.90 21.53
N PRO A 299 -4.20 -3.15 22.64
CA PRO A 299 -4.12 -1.68 22.66
C PRO A 299 -2.88 -1.11 21.98
N VAL A 300 -1.76 -1.84 22.07
CA VAL A 300 -0.49 -1.40 21.47
C VAL A 300 -0.52 -1.39 19.94
N GLU A 301 -1.43 -2.14 19.32
CA GLU A 301 -1.57 -2.23 17.87
C GLU A 301 -2.47 -1.11 17.31
N VAL A 302 -3.27 -0.47 18.16
CA VAL A 302 -4.28 0.52 17.76
C VAL A 302 -3.73 1.70 16.96
N PRO A 303 -2.57 2.31 17.28
CA PRO A 303 -2.01 3.40 16.48
C PRO A 303 -1.76 3.00 15.02
N ASP A 304 -1.31 1.78 14.77
CA ASP A 304 -0.99 1.28 13.44
C ASP A 304 -2.26 0.95 12.62
N LEU A 305 -3.37 0.68 13.29
CA LEU A 305 -4.63 0.29 12.66
C LEU A 305 -5.47 1.48 12.17
N MET A 306 -5.25 2.70 12.69
CA MET A 306 -6.11 3.86 12.37
C MET A 306 -6.22 4.14 10.86
N LYS A 307 -5.10 4.06 10.13
CA LYS A 307 -5.12 4.20 8.66
C LYS A 307 -5.94 3.11 7.98
N GLY A 308 -5.81 1.87 8.46
CA GLY A 308 -6.58 0.72 7.97
C GLY A 308 -8.08 0.91 8.17
N VAL A 309 -8.48 1.36 9.38
CA VAL A 309 -9.87 1.67 9.73
C VAL A 309 -10.44 2.78 8.82
N LEU A 310 -9.69 3.85 8.57
CA LEU A 310 -10.12 4.94 7.68
C LEU A 310 -10.33 4.51 6.24
N SER A 311 -9.47 3.61 5.74
CA SER A 311 -9.54 3.14 4.36
C SER A 311 -10.88 2.48 4.03
N GLY A 312 -11.57 1.95 5.05
CA GLY A 312 -12.82 1.21 4.89
C GLY A 312 -12.67 -0.12 4.14
N LYS A 313 -11.44 -0.64 3.98
CA LYS A 313 -11.17 -1.96 3.39
C LYS A 313 -11.41 -3.11 4.40
N HIS A 314 -11.27 -2.82 5.68
CA HIS A 314 -11.48 -3.78 6.76
C HIS A 314 -12.88 -3.69 7.35
N LEU A 315 -13.31 -4.75 8.03
CA LEU A 315 -14.54 -4.75 8.81
C LEU A 315 -14.24 -4.17 10.21
N LYS A 316 -14.70 -4.81 11.29
CA LYS A 316 -14.57 -4.29 12.66
C LYS A 316 -13.29 -4.77 13.34
N TYR A 317 -12.41 -3.87 13.74
CA TYR A 317 -11.38 -4.19 14.74
C TYR A 317 -11.95 -4.01 16.14
N VAL A 318 -11.63 -4.95 17.03
CA VAL A 318 -12.05 -4.90 18.44
C VAL A 318 -10.81 -4.97 19.32
N ILE A 319 -10.64 -4.00 20.20
CA ILE A 319 -9.53 -3.97 21.15
C ILE A 319 -9.90 -4.85 22.36
N GLU A 320 -9.02 -5.75 22.79
CA GLU A 320 -9.15 -6.53 24.03
C GLU A 320 -8.24 -5.92 25.11
N LEU A 321 -8.83 -5.40 26.20
CA LEU A 321 -8.06 -4.73 27.26
C LEU A 321 -7.67 -5.64 28.44
N ASP A 322 -8.23 -6.85 28.50
CA ASP A 322 -8.18 -7.72 29.68
C ASP A 322 -6.88 -8.53 29.86
N LYS A 323 -5.99 -8.60 28.85
CA LYS A 323 -4.86 -9.55 28.90
C LYS A 323 -3.52 -8.93 29.26
N LYS A 324 -3.26 -8.80 30.58
CA LYS A 324 -1.91 -8.60 31.15
C LYS A 324 -0.97 -9.83 31.08
N ASN A 325 -1.33 -10.96 30.47
CA ASN A 325 -0.55 -12.22 30.63
C ASN A 325 -0.35 -13.15 29.41
N HIS A 326 -0.46 -12.68 28.17
CA HIS A 326 -0.20 -13.54 27.00
C HIS A 326 1.04 -13.22 26.16
N TYR A 327 1.91 -12.30 26.60
CA TYR A 327 3.13 -11.96 25.86
C TYR A 327 4.17 -13.10 25.87
N LYS A 328 4.29 -13.87 26.97
CA LYS A 328 5.35 -14.90 27.11
C LYS A 328 5.01 -16.27 26.53
N THR A 329 3.75 -16.71 26.56
CA THR A 329 3.33 -18.03 26.04
C THR A 329 3.00 -17.99 24.55
N ARG A 330 2.62 -16.83 24.02
CA ARG A 330 2.40 -16.63 22.58
C ARG A 330 3.69 -16.31 21.85
N GLU A 331 4.75 -15.79 22.46
CA GLU A 331 6.07 -15.70 21.79
C GLU A 331 6.70 -17.08 21.52
N ALA A 332 6.52 -18.06 22.41
CA ALA A 332 7.04 -19.42 22.17
C ALA A 332 6.22 -20.14 21.10
N LYS A 333 4.89 -20.10 21.18
CA LYS A 333 4.01 -20.70 20.17
C LYS A 333 3.93 -19.91 18.87
N ASN A 334 4.06 -18.59 18.88
CA ASN A 334 4.20 -17.75 17.68
C ASN A 334 5.64 -17.71 17.16
N LYS A 335 6.70 -18.06 17.90
CA LYS A 335 8.01 -18.32 17.26
C LYS A 335 7.96 -19.60 16.45
N GLU A 336 7.25 -20.60 16.95
CA GLU A 336 7.12 -21.91 16.31
C GLU A 336 6.07 -21.90 15.19
N ARG A 337 4.98 -21.15 15.42
CA ARG A 337 3.94 -20.86 14.42
C ARG A 337 4.39 -19.78 13.43
N ARG A 338 5.19 -18.76 13.80
CA ARG A 338 5.91 -17.89 12.83
C ARG A 338 7.05 -18.65 12.15
N LYS A 339 7.73 -19.62 12.77
CA LYS A 339 8.63 -20.51 12.01
C LYS A 339 7.87 -21.33 10.97
N LYS A 340 6.63 -21.73 11.28
CA LYS A 340 5.76 -22.48 10.35
C LYS A 340 4.95 -21.60 9.38
N GLU A 341 4.60 -20.37 9.74
CA GLU A 341 3.80 -19.40 8.96
C GLU A 341 4.71 -18.42 8.19
N LEU A 342 5.92 -18.11 8.64
CA LEU A 342 7.00 -17.53 7.82
C LEU A 342 7.58 -18.59 6.86
N ALA A 343 7.35 -19.89 7.14
CA ALA A 343 7.54 -20.97 6.17
C ALA A 343 6.28 -21.28 5.34
N ALA A 344 5.12 -20.64 5.60
CA ALA A 344 3.84 -20.94 4.93
C ALA A 344 3.03 -19.73 4.42
N HIS A 345 3.50 -18.49 4.59
CA HIS A 345 3.26 -17.44 3.61
C HIS A 345 4.22 -17.72 2.49
N VAL A 346 3.64 -17.99 1.32
CA VAL A 346 4.31 -18.37 0.07
C VAL A 346 5.62 -17.58 -0.06
N ALA A 347 6.76 -18.23 0.28
CA ALA A 347 7.98 -17.95 -0.45
C ALA A 347 7.54 -18.03 -1.91
N PRO A 348 7.79 -17.01 -2.76
CA PRO A 348 7.32 -17.05 -4.13
C PRO A 348 7.68 -18.44 -4.66
N GLN A 349 6.71 -19.18 -5.21
CA GLN A 349 7.02 -20.46 -5.85
C GLN A 349 7.77 -20.13 -7.14
N PHE A 350 9.01 -19.70 -6.95
CA PHE A 350 10.02 -19.53 -7.96
C PHE A 350 10.24 -20.90 -8.57
N SER A 351 10.35 -20.94 -9.89
CA SER A 351 10.80 -22.15 -10.59
C SER A 351 12.13 -22.65 -10.00
N SER A 352 12.50 -23.89 -10.31
CA SER A 352 13.80 -24.45 -9.95
C SER A 352 14.96 -23.52 -10.34
N LEU A 353 14.89 -22.91 -11.52
CA LEU A 353 15.91 -21.99 -12.03
C LEU A 353 16.11 -20.75 -11.14
N CYS A 354 15.02 -20.05 -10.79
CA CYS A 354 15.10 -18.88 -9.92
C CYS A 354 15.67 -19.26 -8.54
N THR A 355 15.21 -20.35 -7.96
CA THR A 355 15.70 -20.82 -6.66
C THR A 355 17.19 -21.18 -6.71
N GLU A 356 17.65 -21.79 -7.80
CA GLU A 356 19.07 -22.12 -8.00
C GLU A 356 19.96 -20.88 -8.17
N ILE A 357 19.49 -19.86 -8.89
CA ILE A 357 20.22 -18.59 -9.07
C ILE A 357 20.35 -17.86 -7.73
N LEU A 358 19.25 -17.70 -7.00
CA LEU A 358 19.25 -17.00 -5.71
C LEU A 358 20.20 -17.66 -4.70
N LYS A 359 20.26 -18.99 -4.66
CA LYS A 359 21.20 -19.73 -3.80
C LYS A 359 22.67 -19.51 -4.13
N LYS A 360 22.99 -19.13 -5.37
CA LYS A 360 24.35 -18.87 -5.85
C LYS A 360 24.79 -17.41 -5.65
N ILE A 361 23.90 -16.53 -5.18
CA ILE A 361 24.27 -15.16 -4.83
C ILE A 361 24.96 -15.19 -3.48
N GLU A 362 26.26 -14.92 -3.52
CA GLU A 362 27.14 -14.88 -2.34
C GLU A 362 27.31 -13.45 -1.85
N GLU A 363 27.58 -13.30 -0.55
CA GLU A 363 28.08 -12.03 -0.02
C GLU A 363 29.51 -11.83 -0.53
N VAL A 364 29.90 -10.59 -0.82
CA VAL A 364 31.30 -10.29 -1.14
C VAL A 364 32.17 -10.46 0.10
N ASP A 365 33.41 -10.92 -0.06
CA ASP A 365 34.31 -11.07 1.08
C ASP A 365 34.79 -9.71 1.56
N ARG A 366 34.29 -9.26 2.72
CA ARG A 366 34.71 -8.00 3.34
C ARG A 366 36.11 -8.07 3.98
N GLY A 367 36.71 -9.26 4.07
CA GLY A 367 38.07 -9.46 4.58
C GLY A 367 39.17 -8.86 3.70
N ILE A 368 38.97 -8.82 2.37
CA ILE A 368 39.93 -8.22 1.44
C ILE A 368 39.85 -6.69 1.40
N GLU A 369 38.74 -6.09 1.84
CA GLU A 369 38.46 -4.65 1.76
C GLU A 369 39.60 -3.79 2.35
N PRO A 370 40.12 -4.04 3.58
CA PRO A 370 41.20 -3.24 4.13
C PRO A 370 42.49 -3.33 3.32
N THR A 371 42.76 -4.49 2.71
CA THR A 371 43.96 -4.68 1.89
C THR A 371 43.81 -4.05 0.50
N ALA A 372 42.61 -4.13 -0.09
CA ALA A 372 42.30 -3.42 -1.33
C ALA A 372 42.39 -1.90 -1.13
N GLN A 373 41.82 -1.37 -0.04
CA GLN A 373 41.93 0.05 0.30
C GLN A 373 43.40 0.47 0.51
N ALA A 374 44.18 -0.31 1.27
CA ALA A 374 45.60 -0.03 1.46
C ALA A 374 46.39 -0.04 0.14
N LYS A 375 46.02 -0.92 -0.82
CA LYS A 375 46.66 -0.97 -2.14
C LYS A 375 46.39 0.28 -2.96
N ILE A 376 45.13 0.76 -3.02
CA ILE A 376 44.79 1.98 -3.76
C ILE A 376 45.34 3.24 -3.07
N ASP A 377 45.41 3.24 -1.74
CA ASP A 377 46.00 4.33 -0.93
C ASP A 377 47.51 4.46 -1.16
N ASN A 378 48.21 3.34 -1.40
CA ASN A 378 49.66 3.33 -1.65
C ASN A 378 50.05 3.68 -3.11
N LYS A 379 49.08 3.90 -4.01
CA LYS A 379 49.36 4.40 -5.36
C LYS A 379 49.95 5.81 -5.29
N THR A 380 50.78 6.21 -6.26
CA THR A 380 51.53 7.48 -6.28
C THR A 380 50.62 8.71 -6.47
N LYS A 381 49.75 8.97 -5.49
CA LYS A 381 48.75 10.04 -5.46
C LYS A 381 48.49 10.46 -4.00
N PRO A 382 47.99 11.69 -3.75
CA PRO A 382 47.44 12.02 -2.44
C PRO A 382 46.26 11.08 -2.07
N LEU A 383 46.14 10.72 -0.80
CA LEU A 383 45.04 9.88 -0.29
C LEU A 383 43.67 10.46 -0.71
N GLY A 384 42.81 9.62 -1.27
CA GLY A 384 41.46 9.97 -1.74
C GLY A 384 41.38 10.92 -2.94
N SER A 385 42.50 11.29 -3.57
CA SER A 385 42.50 12.30 -4.64
C SER A 385 41.83 11.87 -5.94
N LEU A 386 41.58 10.57 -6.15
CA LEU A 386 40.81 10.06 -7.29
C LEU A 386 39.33 9.84 -6.95
N GLY A 387 38.91 10.14 -5.71
CA GLY A 387 37.52 10.10 -5.28
C GLY A 387 36.83 8.76 -5.59
N ARG A 388 35.66 8.82 -6.25
CA ARG A 388 34.83 7.65 -6.57
C ARG A 388 35.54 6.55 -7.36
N LEU A 389 36.61 6.85 -8.11
CA LEU A 389 37.38 5.81 -8.80
C LEU A 389 38.08 4.87 -7.82
N GLU A 390 38.47 5.35 -6.64
CA GLU A 390 39.08 4.51 -5.60
C GLU A 390 38.04 3.53 -5.03
N ASP A 391 36.85 4.04 -4.71
CA ASP A 391 35.73 3.23 -4.21
C ASP A 391 35.32 2.14 -5.20
N LEU A 392 35.26 2.47 -6.50
CA LEU A 392 34.90 1.53 -7.56
C LEU A 392 35.97 0.42 -7.70
N ALA A 393 37.25 0.77 -7.61
CA ALA A 393 38.32 -0.22 -7.65
C ALA A 393 38.23 -1.21 -6.47
N VAL A 394 37.92 -0.71 -5.27
CA VAL A 394 37.72 -1.55 -4.08
C VAL A 394 36.46 -2.41 -4.25
N GLN A 395 35.35 -1.84 -4.73
CA GLN A 395 34.12 -2.60 -4.98
C GLN A 395 34.36 -3.75 -5.97
N LEU A 396 35.09 -3.51 -7.05
CA LEU A 396 35.42 -4.58 -8.02
C LEU A 396 36.38 -5.62 -7.43
N SER A 397 37.28 -5.21 -6.54
CA SER A 397 38.12 -6.14 -5.78
C SER A 397 37.29 -7.08 -4.90
N LEU A 398 36.22 -6.58 -4.28
CA LEU A 398 35.28 -7.36 -3.48
C LEU A 398 34.45 -8.32 -4.33
N ILE A 399 33.93 -7.84 -5.47
CA ILE A 399 33.13 -8.65 -6.40
C ILE A 399 33.97 -9.77 -7.00
N GLN A 400 35.19 -9.49 -7.43
CA GLN A 400 36.06 -10.47 -8.08
C GLN A 400 36.94 -11.27 -7.10
N ASP A 401 36.91 -10.92 -5.81
CA ASP A 401 37.74 -11.51 -4.76
C ASP A 401 39.24 -11.48 -5.09
N THR A 402 39.74 -10.31 -5.49
CA THR A 402 41.12 -10.10 -5.92
C THR A 402 41.59 -8.68 -5.64
N LEU A 403 42.89 -8.50 -5.38
CA LEU A 403 43.52 -7.18 -5.29
C LEU A 403 43.88 -6.59 -6.67
N GLU A 404 43.65 -7.34 -7.74
CA GLU A 404 43.91 -6.96 -9.13
C GLU A 404 42.64 -7.14 -9.95
N PRO A 405 41.60 -6.33 -9.67
CA PRO A 405 40.37 -6.40 -10.44
C PRO A 405 40.64 -6.02 -11.89
N SER A 406 39.97 -6.68 -12.82
CA SER A 406 40.08 -6.42 -14.25
C SER A 406 38.72 -6.55 -14.94
N ILE A 407 38.56 -5.92 -16.10
CA ILE A 407 37.35 -6.01 -16.91
C ILE A 407 37.80 -6.32 -18.33
N ASP A 408 37.57 -7.56 -18.76
CA ASP A 408 37.90 -8.03 -20.11
C ASP A 408 36.65 -8.05 -20.99
N GLY A 409 35.52 -8.49 -20.45
CA GLY A 409 34.24 -8.54 -21.15
C GLY A 409 33.23 -7.52 -20.63
N LYS A 410 32.57 -6.79 -21.55
CA LYS A 410 31.52 -5.82 -21.27
C LYS A 410 30.27 -6.17 -22.07
N HIS A 411 29.14 -6.34 -21.40
CA HIS A 411 27.85 -6.58 -22.07
C HIS A 411 26.78 -5.56 -21.64
N LEU A 412 25.83 -5.26 -22.50
CA LEU A 412 24.71 -4.36 -22.20
C LEU A 412 23.40 -4.93 -22.72
N PHE A 413 22.41 -4.99 -21.83
CA PHE A 413 21.05 -5.39 -22.18
C PHE A 413 20.13 -4.19 -22.27
N VAL A 414 19.26 -4.16 -23.29
CA VAL A 414 18.14 -3.23 -23.37
C VAL A 414 16.84 -4.03 -23.30
N PHE A 415 16.16 -3.95 -22.17
CA PHE A 415 14.87 -4.64 -21.96
C PHE A 415 13.72 -3.75 -22.44
N ALA A 416 12.91 -4.26 -23.36
CA ALA A 416 11.85 -3.49 -24.01
C ALA A 416 10.45 -4.03 -23.71
N ALA A 417 9.54 -3.18 -23.21
CA ALA A 417 8.13 -3.51 -23.05
C ALA A 417 7.23 -2.27 -23.04
N ASP A 418 5.97 -2.46 -23.44
CA ASP A 418 4.96 -1.40 -23.41
C ASP A 418 4.15 -1.38 -22.12
N HIS A 419 3.61 -0.21 -21.77
CA HIS A 419 2.84 -0.03 -20.55
C HIS A 419 1.39 0.37 -20.79
N GLY A 420 0.46 -0.26 -20.07
CA GLY A 420 -0.95 0.10 -20.15
C GLY A 420 -1.26 1.47 -19.54
N VAL A 421 -0.46 1.95 -18.59
CA VAL A 421 -0.67 3.26 -17.92
C VAL A 421 -0.59 4.44 -18.90
N VAL A 422 -0.05 4.24 -20.10
CA VAL A 422 -0.03 5.24 -21.18
C VAL A 422 -1.45 5.71 -21.55
N GLU A 423 -2.47 4.87 -21.36
CA GLU A 423 -3.88 5.21 -21.57
C GLU A 423 -4.35 6.39 -20.69
N GLU A 424 -3.67 6.65 -19.57
CA GLU A 424 -3.94 7.78 -18.69
C GLU A 424 -3.34 9.11 -19.18
N GLY A 425 -2.63 9.14 -20.32
CA GLY A 425 -2.02 10.36 -20.85
C GLY A 425 -0.77 10.81 -20.07
N VAL A 426 0.01 9.86 -19.56
CA VAL A 426 1.23 10.12 -18.77
C VAL A 426 2.52 10.24 -19.61
N SER A 427 2.41 10.18 -20.95
CA SER A 427 3.52 10.26 -21.89
C SER A 427 3.23 11.28 -23.00
N ALA A 428 4.28 11.95 -23.48
CA ALA A 428 4.19 12.85 -24.63
C ALA A 428 4.20 12.11 -25.99
N TYR A 429 4.62 10.85 -26.00
CA TYR A 429 4.75 10.03 -27.21
C TYR A 429 3.72 8.88 -27.22
N PRO A 430 3.26 8.46 -28.41
CA PRO A 430 2.37 7.31 -28.55
C PRO A 430 3.11 5.99 -28.27
N GLY A 431 2.38 4.95 -27.86
CA GLY A 431 2.98 3.64 -27.49
C GLY A 431 3.75 2.95 -28.62
N GLU A 432 3.39 3.22 -29.89
CA GLU A 432 4.07 2.67 -31.07
C GLU A 432 5.57 3.01 -31.13
N VAL A 433 6.01 4.07 -30.44
CA VAL A 433 7.43 4.47 -30.38
C VAL A 433 8.29 3.39 -29.74
N THR A 434 7.76 2.58 -28.82
CA THR A 434 8.51 1.45 -28.24
C THR A 434 8.98 0.49 -29.33
N GLN A 435 8.07 0.05 -30.21
CA GLN A 435 8.40 -0.85 -31.32
C GLN A 435 9.36 -0.19 -32.32
N GLN A 436 9.14 1.08 -32.64
CA GLN A 436 10.02 1.84 -33.57
C GLN A 436 11.45 1.95 -33.04
N MET A 437 11.62 2.18 -31.74
CA MET A 437 12.93 2.24 -31.12
C MET A 437 13.61 0.88 -31.04
N VAL A 438 12.87 -0.20 -30.81
CA VAL A 438 13.44 -1.56 -30.92
C VAL A 438 14.00 -1.78 -32.33
N LEU A 439 13.25 -1.43 -33.39
CA LEU A 439 13.77 -1.52 -34.76
C LEU A 439 15.01 -0.63 -34.98
N ASN A 440 15.04 0.57 -34.37
CA ASN A 440 16.20 1.45 -34.44
C ASN A 440 17.44 0.86 -33.73
N PHE A 441 17.26 0.18 -32.59
CA PHE A 441 18.35 -0.54 -31.92
C PHE A 441 18.91 -1.66 -32.80
N LEU A 442 18.04 -2.44 -33.45
CA LEU A 442 18.44 -3.52 -34.34
C LEU A 442 19.14 -3.00 -35.61
N ALA A 443 18.73 -1.82 -36.10
CA ALA A 443 19.39 -1.12 -37.19
C ALA A 443 20.71 -0.43 -36.77
N GLY A 444 21.03 -0.38 -35.48
CA GLY A 444 22.27 0.21 -34.96
C GLY A 444 22.27 1.75 -34.88
N GLY A 445 21.10 2.38 -34.96
CA GLY A 445 20.93 3.82 -35.12
C GLY A 445 20.70 4.62 -33.84
N ALA A 446 20.50 3.98 -32.68
CA ALA A 446 20.25 4.70 -31.43
C ALA A 446 21.55 5.17 -30.75
N ALA A 447 21.40 6.06 -29.75
CA ALA A 447 22.53 6.59 -29.00
C ALA A 447 23.30 5.49 -28.27
N ILE A 448 22.58 4.52 -27.67
CA ILE A 448 23.22 3.38 -27.02
C ILE A 448 24.05 2.55 -27.98
N ASN A 449 23.62 2.35 -29.23
CA ASN A 449 24.41 1.63 -30.23
C ASN A 449 25.74 2.36 -30.52
N VAL A 450 25.73 3.68 -30.57
CA VAL A 450 26.93 4.50 -30.77
C VAL A 450 27.89 4.33 -29.60
N LEU A 451 27.40 4.43 -28.37
CA LEU A 451 28.20 4.29 -27.16
C LEU A 451 28.77 2.87 -27.03
N CYS A 452 27.95 1.83 -27.24
CA CYS A 452 28.41 0.44 -27.20
C CYS A 452 29.53 0.18 -28.21
N ARG A 453 29.40 0.65 -29.45
CA ARG A 453 30.49 0.52 -30.44
C ARG A 453 31.74 1.30 -30.04
N HIS A 454 31.58 2.54 -29.55
CA HIS A 454 32.72 3.38 -29.16
C HIS A 454 33.51 2.77 -28.00
N PHE A 455 32.79 2.18 -27.04
CA PHE A 455 33.36 1.63 -25.82
C PHE A 455 33.69 0.13 -25.89
N GLY A 456 33.40 -0.55 -27.01
CA GLY A 456 33.60 -1.99 -27.13
C GLY A 456 32.73 -2.78 -26.16
N ILE A 457 31.43 -2.47 -26.11
CA ILE A 457 30.44 -3.15 -25.27
C ILE A 457 29.52 -3.95 -26.18
N ASP A 458 29.42 -5.26 -25.95
CA ASP A 458 28.47 -6.11 -26.66
C ASP A 458 27.05 -5.79 -26.21
N MET A 459 26.08 -5.83 -27.12
CA MET A 459 24.72 -5.39 -26.84
C MET A 459 23.68 -6.46 -27.19
N THR A 460 22.63 -6.56 -26.38
CA THR A 460 21.46 -7.40 -26.67
C THR A 460 20.17 -6.65 -26.33
N VAL A 461 19.23 -6.64 -27.26
CA VAL A 461 17.88 -6.14 -27.07
C VAL A 461 16.99 -7.32 -26.68
N VAL A 462 16.23 -7.18 -25.60
CA VAL A 462 15.34 -8.22 -25.09
C VAL A 462 13.90 -7.71 -25.18
N ASP A 463 13.10 -8.31 -26.05
CA ASP A 463 11.67 -8.05 -26.11
C ASP A 463 10.98 -8.77 -24.95
N MET A 464 10.62 -8.01 -23.91
CA MET A 464 9.95 -8.49 -22.71
C MET A 464 8.43 -8.37 -22.82
N GLY A 465 7.94 -7.49 -23.69
CA GLY A 465 6.51 -7.22 -23.79
C GLY A 465 6.13 -6.09 -24.73
N VAL A 466 6.81 -5.93 -25.88
CA VAL A 466 6.48 -4.87 -26.84
C VAL A 466 5.14 -5.18 -27.54
N LYS A 467 4.25 -4.18 -27.65
CA LYS A 467 2.98 -4.24 -28.40
C LYS A 467 3.25 -4.07 -29.90
N GLY A 468 2.44 -4.74 -30.72
CA GLY A 468 2.49 -4.62 -32.18
C GLY A 468 2.90 -5.92 -32.86
N MET A 469 3.46 -5.80 -34.06
CA MET A 469 3.89 -6.96 -34.86
C MET A 469 5.05 -7.71 -34.20
N GLU A 470 5.09 -9.03 -34.40
CA GLU A 470 6.26 -9.84 -34.03
C GLU A 470 7.49 -9.38 -34.81
N PHE A 471 8.61 -9.26 -34.12
CA PHE A 471 9.88 -8.91 -34.75
C PHE A 471 10.44 -10.10 -35.54
N GLU A 472 11.11 -9.84 -36.65
CA GLU A 472 11.91 -10.85 -37.34
C GLU A 472 13.10 -11.29 -36.47
N ASP A 473 13.65 -12.47 -36.73
CA ASP A 473 14.84 -12.93 -36.01
C ASP A 473 16.03 -12.03 -36.35
N HIS A 474 16.77 -11.60 -35.32
CA HIS A 474 17.92 -10.71 -35.45
C HIS A 474 19.01 -11.10 -34.45
N PRO A 475 20.31 -11.06 -34.81
CA PRO A 475 21.40 -11.46 -33.91
C PRO A 475 21.44 -10.71 -32.58
N LEU A 476 21.02 -9.44 -32.58
CA LEU A 476 20.94 -8.60 -31.38
C LEU A 476 19.63 -8.78 -30.60
N LEU A 477 18.65 -9.55 -31.09
CA LEU A 477 17.32 -9.65 -30.48
C LEU A 477 17.12 -10.98 -29.75
N MET A 478 16.73 -10.91 -28.48
CA MET A 478 16.16 -12.04 -27.75
C MET A 478 14.65 -11.85 -27.57
N LYS A 479 13.87 -12.84 -28.00
CA LYS A 479 12.41 -12.86 -27.87
C LYS A 479 12.02 -13.54 -26.56
N LYS A 480 11.67 -12.72 -25.55
CA LYS A 480 11.28 -13.16 -24.20
C LYS A 480 9.93 -12.55 -23.78
N LYS A 481 9.06 -12.33 -24.76
CA LYS A 481 7.79 -11.60 -24.60
C LYS A 481 6.88 -12.34 -23.64
N VAL A 482 6.46 -11.67 -22.57
CA VAL A 482 5.54 -12.23 -21.57
C VAL A 482 4.08 -12.02 -22.00
N ALA A 483 3.76 -10.82 -22.45
CA ALA A 483 2.48 -10.44 -23.05
C ALA A 483 2.67 -9.19 -23.92
N MET A 484 1.63 -8.77 -24.64
CA MET A 484 1.65 -7.52 -25.41
C MET A 484 1.42 -6.30 -24.50
N GLY A 485 2.48 -5.90 -23.80
CA GLY A 485 2.51 -4.81 -22.83
C GLY A 485 1.77 -5.13 -21.52
N THR A 486 2.09 -4.37 -20.48
CA THR A 486 1.41 -4.46 -19.20
C THR A 486 -0.02 -3.90 -19.30
N ARG A 487 -0.87 -4.28 -18.34
CA ARG A 487 -2.18 -3.68 -18.15
C ARG A 487 -2.05 -2.29 -17.54
N ASN A 488 -3.09 -1.47 -17.67
CA ASN A 488 -3.11 -0.14 -17.07
C ASN A 488 -3.22 -0.25 -15.55
N PHE A 489 -2.10 0.01 -14.87
CA PHE A 489 -2.05 -0.12 -13.42
C PHE A 489 -2.86 0.94 -12.66
N ALA A 490 -3.34 2.00 -13.32
CA ALA A 490 -4.26 2.94 -12.70
C ALA A 490 -5.67 2.36 -12.47
N LEU A 491 -5.96 1.20 -13.08
CA LEU A 491 -7.30 0.57 -13.10
C LEU A 491 -7.32 -0.87 -12.58
N GLN A 492 -6.23 -1.61 -12.75
CA GLN A 492 -6.09 -3.04 -12.38
C GLN A 492 -4.61 -3.37 -12.17
N GLU A 493 -4.21 -4.59 -11.80
CA GLU A 493 -2.79 -4.92 -11.63
C GLU A 493 -2.03 -4.87 -12.96
N ALA A 494 -0.81 -4.32 -12.98
CA ALA A 494 0.04 -4.22 -14.17
C ALA A 494 0.21 -5.58 -14.88
N MET A 495 0.36 -6.67 -14.12
CA MET A 495 0.49 -8.03 -14.61
C MET A 495 0.06 -9.03 -13.53
N THR A 496 -0.24 -10.28 -13.89
CA THR A 496 -0.51 -11.31 -12.86
C THR A 496 0.79 -11.71 -12.16
N HIS A 497 0.67 -12.37 -11.00
CA HIS A 497 1.84 -12.89 -10.29
C HIS A 497 2.66 -13.88 -11.15
N GLU A 498 2.01 -14.72 -11.96
CA GLU A 498 2.65 -15.65 -12.89
C GLU A 498 3.41 -14.90 -13.98
N GLN A 499 2.83 -13.83 -14.51
CA GLN A 499 3.49 -12.98 -15.51
C GLN A 499 4.69 -12.24 -14.91
N ALA A 500 4.59 -11.73 -13.67
CA ALA A 500 5.73 -11.13 -12.98
C ALA A 500 6.86 -12.14 -12.78
N THR A 501 6.51 -13.37 -12.37
CA THR A 501 7.46 -14.48 -12.20
C THR A 501 8.12 -14.86 -13.53
N ALA A 502 7.35 -14.97 -14.62
CA ALA A 502 7.85 -15.26 -15.95
C ALA A 502 8.77 -14.14 -16.47
N ALA A 503 8.41 -12.86 -16.24
CA ALA A 503 9.23 -11.72 -16.63
C ALA A 503 10.59 -11.72 -15.90
N LEU A 504 10.59 -11.98 -14.59
CA LEU A 504 11.83 -12.12 -13.80
C LEU A 504 12.71 -13.26 -14.34
N GLN A 505 12.11 -14.43 -14.61
CA GLN A 505 12.79 -15.60 -15.17
C GLN A 505 13.36 -15.34 -16.56
N ASN A 506 12.62 -14.61 -17.38
CA ASN A 506 13.05 -14.23 -18.72
C ASN A 506 14.28 -13.31 -18.67
N GLY A 507 14.35 -12.39 -17.71
CA GLY A 507 15.54 -11.59 -17.42
C GLY A 507 16.74 -12.44 -17.02
N MET A 508 16.55 -13.37 -16.08
CA MET A 508 17.58 -14.32 -15.66
C MET A 508 18.08 -15.19 -16.83
N ALA A 509 17.18 -15.68 -17.66
CA ALA A 509 17.49 -16.50 -18.82
C ALA A 509 18.24 -15.72 -19.90
N ALA A 510 17.82 -14.47 -20.19
CA ALA A 510 18.51 -13.61 -21.16
C ALA A 510 19.97 -13.36 -20.76
N PHE A 511 20.21 -13.05 -19.48
CA PHE A 511 21.57 -12.95 -18.94
C PHE A 511 22.34 -14.26 -19.11
N GLY A 512 21.77 -15.38 -18.63
CA GLY A 512 22.44 -16.67 -18.63
C GLY A 512 22.79 -17.18 -20.03
N GLU A 513 21.89 -17.00 -21.00
CA GLU A 513 22.13 -17.37 -22.40
C GLU A 513 23.31 -16.61 -23.01
N GLN A 514 23.43 -15.31 -22.73
CA GLN A 514 24.54 -14.53 -23.26
C GLN A 514 25.84 -14.82 -22.54
N TYR A 515 25.81 -14.88 -21.20
CA TYR A 515 26.99 -15.17 -20.39
C TYR A 515 27.59 -16.55 -20.71
N ASN A 516 26.75 -17.55 -21.00
CA ASN A 516 27.22 -18.88 -21.40
C ASN A 516 27.82 -18.90 -22.82
N LYS A 517 27.47 -17.96 -23.70
CA LYS A 517 28.08 -17.81 -25.03
C LYS A 517 29.42 -17.10 -24.93
N THR A 518 29.42 -15.96 -24.25
CA THR A 518 30.59 -15.11 -24.04
C THR A 518 30.53 -14.59 -22.61
N PRO A 519 31.36 -15.11 -21.69
CA PRO A 519 31.46 -14.56 -20.34
C PRO A 519 31.91 -13.10 -20.38
N PHE A 520 31.42 -12.31 -19.42
CA PHE A 520 31.78 -10.90 -19.24
C PHE A 520 31.78 -10.55 -17.76
N ASP A 521 32.55 -9.53 -17.38
CA ASP A 521 32.86 -9.20 -15.98
C ASP A 521 31.94 -8.08 -15.45
N ILE A 522 31.37 -7.31 -16.36
CA ILE A 522 30.47 -6.20 -16.05
C ILE A 522 29.33 -6.14 -17.06
N VAL A 523 28.13 -5.85 -16.56
CA VAL A 523 26.91 -5.75 -17.35
C VAL A 523 26.19 -4.42 -17.12
N GLY A 524 25.83 -3.74 -18.21
CA GLY A 524 24.93 -2.59 -18.20
C GLY A 524 23.48 -3.01 -18.38
N LEU A 525 22.56 -2.45 -17.59
CA LEU A 525 21.13 -2.72 -17.70
C LEU A 525 20.38 -1.45 -18.12
N GLY A 526 19.90 -1.46 -19.37
CA GLY A 526 19.09 -0.42 -19.97
C GLY A 526 17.65 -0.86 -20.23
N ASP A 527 16.81 0.11 -20.57
CA ASP A 527 15.38 -0.07 -20.79
C ASP A 527 14.90 0.61 -22.08
N MET A 528 13.72 0.19 -22.55
CA MET A 528 12.94 0.92 -23.55
C MET A 528 11.45 0.67 -23.32
N GLY A 529 10.65 1.72 -23.20
CA GLY A 529 9.20 1.56 -23.07
C GLY A 529 8.46 2.85 -22.86
N ILE A 530 7.46 3.14 -23.69
CA ILE A 530 6.60 4.28 -23.44
C ILE A 530 5.75 4.03 -22.18
N GLY A 531 5.80 4.98 -21.23
CA GLY A 531 5.12 4.91 -19.94
C GLY A 531 5.95 4.32 -18.80
N ASN A 532 7.14 3.77 -19.07
CA ASN A 532 7.94 3.08 -18.06
C ASN A 532 8.47 3.98 -16.94
N THR A 533 8.71 5.28 -17.18
CA THR A 533 9.07 6.23 -16.12
C THR A 533 7.95 6.36 -15.07
N THR A 534 6.68 6.20 -15.45
CA THR A 534 5.55 6.20 -14.51
C THR A 534 5.55 4.91 -13.68
N ALA A 535 5.78 3.76 -14.31
CA ALA A 535 5.90 2.48 -13.60
C ALA A 535 7.09 2.46 -12.64
N ALA A 536 8.26 2.90 -13.10
CA ALA A 536 9.47 2.98 -12.28
C ALA A 536 9.30 3.90 -11.08
N THR A 537 8.74 5.10 -11.26
CA THR A 537 8.45 6.00 -10.13
C THR A 537 7.43 5.38 -9.18
N ALA A 538 6.39 4.69 -9.68
CA ALA A 538 5.43 3.99 -8.82
C ALA A 538 6.09 2.89 -7.99
N VAL A 539 6.94 2.05 -8.60
CA VAL A 539 7.74 1.03 -7.90
C VAL A 539 8.58 1.69 -6.80
N ILE A 540 9.32 2.75 -7.11
CA ILE A 540 10.18 3.42 -6.14
C ILE A 540 9.39 4.04 -4.99
N CYS A 541 8.28 4.73 -5.29
CA CYS A 541 7.39 5.27 -4.27
C CYS A 541 6.79 4.18 -3.37
N ALA A 542 6.43 3.02 -3.93
CA ALA A 542 5.91 1.90 -3.15
C ALA A 542 6.92 1.39 -2.11
N VAL A 543 8.20 1.35 -2.46
CA VAL A 543 9.28 0.85 -1.60
C VAL A 543 9.73 1.90 -0.58
N THR A 544 10.01 3.10 -1.05
CA THR A 544 10.66 4.15 -0.26
C THR A 544 9.67 5.00 0.54
N GLY A 545 8.38 4.99 0.16
CA GLY A 545 7.36 5.83 0.76
C GLY A 545 7.45 7.31 0.39
N VAL A 546 8.35 7.70 -0.53
CA VAL A 546 8.42 9.08 -1.04
C VAL A 546 7.11 9.45 -1.72
N ASP A 547 6.62 10.67 -1.47
CA ASP A 547 5.39 11.16 -2.05
C ASP A 547 5.52 11.24 -3.60
N PRO A 548 4.56 10.70 -4.38
CA PRO A 548 4.60 10.80 -5.83
C PRO A 548 4.73 12.22 -6.37
N HIS A 549 4.21 13.24 -5.69
CA HIS A 549 4.34 14.65 -6.09
C HIS A 549 5.78 15.17 -5.94
N ASP A 550 6.56 14.61 -5.01
CA ASP A 550 7.98 14.93 -4.84
C ASP A 550 8.89 14.07 -5.71
N ALA A 551 8.39 12.92 -6.18
CA ALA A 551 9.16 11.88 -6.86
C ALA A 551 9.14 11.97 -8.40
N VAL A 552 8.04 12.46 -9.00
CA VAL A 552 7.92 12.51 -10.46
C VAL A 552 8.90 13.49 -11.11
N GLY A 553 9.53 13.06 -12.20
CA GLY A 553 10.16 13.94 -13.17
C GLY A 553 9.39 14.01 -14.49
N ARG A 554 9.91 14.79 -15.43
CA ARG A 554 9.26 15.09 -16.71
C ARG A 554 9.35 13.95 -17.73
N GLY A 555 10.17 12.93 -17.49
CA GLY A 555 10.40 11.82 -18.41
C GLY A 555 10.68 12.30 -19.83
N THR A 556 9.79 11.93 -20.75
CA THR A 556 9.84 12.27 -22.19
C THR A 556 9.61 13.76 -22.50
N GLY A 557 9.43 14.62 -21.50
CA GLY A 557 9.32 16.08 -21.67
C GLY A 557 7.92 16.67 -21.44
N ILE A 558 7.10 16.07 -20.55
CA ILE A 558 5.75 16.58 -20.24
C ILE A 558 5.76 17.97 -19.57
N ASP A 559 4.69 18.73 -19.77
CA ASP A 559 4.48 20.06 -19.16
C ASP A 559 4.09 19.96 -17.66
N ASP A 560 3.90 21.10 -17.00
CA ASP A 560 3.60 21.14 -15.56
C ASP A 560 2.27 20.46 -15.21
N LYS A 561 1.28 20.54 -16.12
CA LYS A 561 0.00 19.86 -15.96
C LYS A 561 0.16 18.35 -16.10
N GLY A 562 0.96 17.90 -17.07
CA GLY A 562 1.31 16.50 -17.26
C GLY A 562 2.07 15.93 -16.06
N LEU A 563 2.98 16.69 -15.46
CA LEU A 563 3.72 16.27 -14.27
C LEU A 563 2.80 16.07 -13.06
N GLU A 564 1.93 17.04 -12.78
CA GLU A 564 0.95 16.95 -11.70
C GLU A 564 -0.07 15.82 -11.94
N HIS A 565 -0.48 15.61 -13.19
CA HIS A 565 -1.34 14.48 -13.57
C HIS A 565 -0.65 13.14 -13.35
N LYS A 566 0.61 13.00 -13.78
CA LYS A 566 1.42 11.79 -13.57
C LYS A 566 1.56 11.47 -12.07
N ALA A 567 1.84 12.47 -11.23
CA ALA A 567 1.90 12.29 -9.77
C ALA A 567 0.58 11.76 -9.21
N LYS A 568 -0.56 12.35 -9.62
CA LYS A 568 -1.90 11.91 -9.22
C LYS A 568 -2.20 10.47 -9.64
N ILE A 569 -1.83 10.08 -10.86
CA ILE A 569 -2.03 8.71 -11.34
C ILE A 569 -1.22 7.72 -10.50
N ILE A 570 0.05 8.03 -10.21
CA ILE A 570 0.90 7.19 -9.36
C ILE A 570 0.33 7.10 -7.94
N ALA A 571 -0.01 8.23 -7.32
CA ALA A 571 -0.60 8.25 -5.98
C ALA A 571 -1.90 7.44 -5.92
N LYS A 572 -2.77 7.61 -6.92
CA LYS A 572 -4.02 6.83 -7.07
C LYS A 572 -3.73 5.34 -7.23
N ALA A 573 -2.76 4.96 -8.06
CA ALA A 573 -2.39 3.57 -8.28
C ALA A 573 -1.82 2.92 -7.02
N LEU A 574 -0.92 3.60 -6.29
CA LEU A 574 -0.36 3.10 -5.04
C LEU A 574 -1.42 2.94 -3.95
N GLU A 575 -2.36 3.88 -3.85
CA GLU A 575 -3.47 3.77 -2.90
C GLU A 575 -4.48 2.68 -3.31
N PHE A 576 -4.69 2.49 -4.62
CA PHE A 576 -5.55 1.44 -5.16
C PHE A 576 -4.97 0.05 -4.84
N HIS A 577 -3.72 -0.20 -5.25
CA HIS A 577 -3.03 -1.48 -5.17
C HIS A 577 -2.48 -1.85 -3.80
N LYS A 578 -2.08 -0.84 -3.02
CA LYS A 578 -1.34 -0.99 -1.75
C LYS A 578 -0.24 -2.06 -1.85
N PRO A 579 0.76 -1.85 -2.72
CA PRO A 579 1.86 -2.79 -2.82
C PRO A 579 2.54 -2.94 -1.46
N VAL A 580 2.93 -4.15 -1.08
CA VAL A 580 3.65 -4.42 0.17
C VAL A 580 5.10 -3.92 -0.01
N PRO A 581 5.57 -2.91 0.73
CA PRO A 581 6.84 -2.22 0.42
C PRO A 581 8.09 -3.10 0.40
N LYS A 582 8.06 -4.27 1.06
CA LYS A 582 9.18 -5.21 1.16
C LYS A 582 9.02 -6.45 0.27
N ASP A 583 7.92 -6.56 -0.46
CA ASP A 583 7.68 -7.69 -1.36
C ASP A 583 7.87 -7.22 -2.81
N GLY A 584 9.07 -7.44 -3.35
CA GLY A 584 9.42 -7.03 -4.70
C GLY A 584 8.50 -7.66 -5.77
N MET A 585 8.00 -8.87 -5.55
CA MET A 585 7.13 -9.55 -6.52
C MET A 585 5.71 -8.97 -6.51
N ASP A 586 5.17 -8.65 -5.32
CA ASP A 586 3.89 -7.95 -5.18
C ASP A 586 3.93 -6.54 -5.80
N ILE A 587 5.03 -5.82 -5.59
CA ILE A 587 5.22 -4.50 -6.20
C ILE A 587 5.28 -4.59 -7.73
N LEU A 588 6.06 -5.55 -8.26
CA LEU A 588 6.15 -5.77 -9.70
C LEU A 588 4.79 -6.10 -10.32
N SER A 589 4.03 -7.02 -9.72
CA SER A 589 2.74 -7.44 -10.28
C SER A 589 1.73 -6.29 -10.29
N LYS A 590 1.72 -5.46 -9.26
CA LYS A 590 0.76 -4.37 -9.10
C LYS A 590 1.07 -3.15 -9.96
N VAL A 591 2.31 -2.63 -9.91
CA VAL A 591 2.66 -1.31 -10.49
C VAL A 591 3.94 -1.34 -11.34
N GLY A 592 4.52 -2.52 -11.60
CA GLY A 592 5.76 -2.67 -12.35
C GLY A 592 5.62 -2.73 -13.87
N GLY A 593 6.72 -3.14 -14.51
CA GLY A 593 6.89 -3.32 -15.96
C GLY A 593 7.54 -4.66 -16.28
N PHE A 594 7.26 -5.25 -17.44
CA PHE A 594 7.91 -6.51 -17.83
C PHE A 594 9.43 -6.33 -18.02
N GLU A 595 9.84 -5.18 -18.54
CA GLU A 595 11.23 -4.77 -18.65
C GLU A 595 11.87 -4.49 -17.29
N ILE A 596 11.14 -3.89 -16.33
CA ILE A 596 11.63 -3.68 -14.96
C ILE A 596 11.89 -5.04 -14.27
N ALA A 597 10.98 -6.00 -14.45
CA ALA A 597 11.17 -7.36 -13.96
C ALA A 597 12.33 -8.08 -14.68
N GLY A 598 12.49 -7.86 -15.99
CA GLY A 598 13.62 -8.39 -16.77
C GLY A 598 14.97 -7.87 -16.25
N ILE A 599 15.07 -6.57 -15.99
CA ILE A 599 16.24 -5.94 -15.37
C ILE A 599 16.54 -6.55 -14.00
N ALA A 600 15.52 -6.70 -13.15
CA ALA A 600 15.68 -7.32 -11.83
C ALA A 600 16.21 -8.76 -11.95
N GLY A 601 15.67 -9.55 -12.88
CA GLY A 601 16.12 -10.91 -13.15
C GLY A 601 17.56 -10.98 -13.64
N ALA A 602 17.94 -10.10 -14.56
CA ALA A 602 19.31 -10.02 -15.07
C ALA A 602 20.32 -9.61 -13.98
N ALA A 603 19.96 -8.66 -13.10
CA ALA A 603 20.80 -8.26 -11.98
C ALA A 603 21.04 -9.41 -11.00
N LEU A 604 20.00 -10.18 -10.66
CA LEU A 604 20.12 -11.36 -9.80
C LEU A 604 21.00 -12.45 -10.43
N ALA A 605 20.81 -12.70 -11.74
CA ALA A 605 21.63 -13.67 -12.47
C ALA A 605 23.10 -13.23 -12.55
N ALA A 606 23.37 -11.94 -12.77
CA ALA A 606 24.71 -11.37 -12.76
C ALA A 606 25.41 -11.53 -11.41
N ALA A 607 24.73 -11.17 -10.31
CA ALA A 607 25.28 -11.36 -8.97
C ALA A 607 25.59 -12.83 -8.66
N SER A 608 24.76 -13.78 -9.14
CA SER A 608 25.02 -15.22 -8.99
C SER A 608 26.26 -15.72 -9.75
N LYS A 609 26.81 -14.89 -10.65
CA LYS A 609 28.03 -15.12 -11.41
C LYS A 609 29.17 -14.18 -10.99
N ARG A 610 28.97 -13.39 -9.92
CA ARG A 610 29.90 -12.37 -9.46
C ARG A 610 30.27 -11.35 -10.54
N VAL A 611 29.31 -11.03 -11.40
CA VAL A 611 29.43 -10.00 -12.45
C VAL A 611 28.95 -8.67 -11.90
N ALA A 612 29.72 -7.60 -12.09
CA ALA A 612 29.33 -6.26 -11.67
C ALA A 612 28.14 -5.75 -12.51
N VAL A 613 27.17 -5.11 -11.87
CA VAL A 613 25.92 -4.66 -12.52
C VAL A 613 25.84 -3.15 -12.50
N VAL A 614 25.88 -2.53 -13.67
CA VAL A 614 25.73 -1.08 -13.83
C VAL A 614 24.28 -0.76 -14.19
N LEU A 615 23.58 -0.12 -13.26
CA LEU A 615 22.26 0.45 -13.46
C LEU A 615 22.40 1.75 -14.26
N ASP A 616 21.53 1.99 -15.24
CA ASP A 616 21.51 3.22 -16.03
C ASP A 616 20.83 4.39 -15.29
N GLY A 617 19.57 4.67 -15.64
CA GLY A 617 18.73 5.72 -15.06
C GLY A 617 17.62 5.16 -14.15
N VAL A 618 16.54 5.93 -14.00
CA VAL A 618 15.46 5.64 -13.03
C VAL A 618 14.79 4.27 -13.23
N ILE A 619 14.63 3.81 -14.47
CA ILE A 619 13.94 2.54 -14.76
C ILE A 619 14.81 1.35 -14.36
N SER A 620 16.08 1.34 -14.76
CA SER A 620 17.02 0.34 -14.31
C SER A 620 17.24 0.38 -12.80
N THR A 621 17.23 1.56 -12.18
CA THR A 621 17.28 1.68 -10.72
C THR A 621 16.05 1.05 -10.05
N ALA A 622 14.86 1.20 -10.62
CA ALA A 622 13.67 0.49 -10.12
C ALA A 622 13.82 -1.03 -10.24
N GLY A 623 14.38 -1.54 -11.35
CA GLY A 623 14.68 -2.97 -11.50
C GLY A 623 15.73 -3.49 -10.51
N GLY A 624 16.80 -2.72 -10.28
CA GLY A 624 17.80 -3.01 -9.26
C GLY A 624 17.23 -2.99 -7.83
N LEU A 625 16.31 -2.06 -7.54
CA LEU A 625 15.61 -1.98 -6.26
C LEU A 625 14.73 -3.21 -6.02
N ILE A 626 14.02 -3.69 -7.05
CA ILE A 626 13.27 -4.94 -6.97
C ILE A 626 14.20 -6.14 -6.73
N ALA A 627 15.33 -6.22 -7.45
CA ALA A 627 16.33 -7.26 -7.21
C ALA A 627 16.83 -7.24 -5.76
N TYR A 628 17.08 -6.05 -5.20
CA TYR A 628 17.49 -5.87 -3.81
C TYR A 628 16.43 -6.32 -2.80
N LEU A 629 15.15 -6.10 -3.07
CA LEU A 629 14.06 -6.60 -2.22
C LEU A 629 13.93 -8.12 -2.28
N ILE A 630 14.22 -8.74 -3.43
CA ILE A 630 14.18 -10.20 -3.59
C ILE A 630 15.39 -10.86 -2.91
N GLU A 631 16.59 -10.32 -3.12
CA GLU A 631 17.83 -10.81 -2.51
C GLU A 631 18.74 -9.63 -2.14
N PRO A 632 18.78 -9.23 -0.85
CA PRO A 632 19.55 -8.08 -0.39
C PRO A 632 21.05 -8.15 -0.70
N LYS A 633 21.63 -9.36 -0.83
CA LYS A 633 23.05 -9.54 -1.18
C LYS A 633 23.42 -8.97 -2.54
N VAL A 634 22.45 -8.78 -3.44
CA VAL A 634 22.70 -8.19 -4.77
C VAL A 634 23.31 -6.79 -4.66
N LYS A 635 23.04 -6.05 -3.56
CA LYS A 635 23.47 -4.66 -3.36
C LYS A 635 24.95 -4.45 -3.69
N ASP A 636 25.82 -5.34 -3.22
CA ASP A 636 27.27 -5.16 -3.34
C ASP A 636 27.78 -5.33 -4.78
N TYR A 637 26.96 -5.92 -5.66
CA TYR A 637 27.21 -6.05 -7.09
C TYR A 637 26.66 -4.87 -7.91
N LEU A 638 25.77 -4.05 -7.32
CA LEU A 638 25.13 -2.94 -8.02
C LEU A 638 26.02 -1.68 -8.01
N ILE A 639 26.11 -1.06 -9.18
CA ILE A 639 26.78 0.22 -9.44
C ILE A 639 25.76 1.14 -10.09
N ALA A 640 25.53 2.33 -9.54
CA ALA A 640 24.66 3.32 -10.17
C ALA A 640 25.44 4.09 -11.24
N GLY A 641 25.05 3.96 -12.51
CA GLY A 641 25.77 4.54 -13.65
C GLY A 641 25.76 6.06 -13.61
N HIS A 642 24.58 6.68 -13.80
CA HIS A 642 24.46 8.14 -13.76
C HIS A 642 23.36 8.63 -12.81
N ARG A 643 23.55 9.86 -12.31
CA ARG A 643 22.49 10.63 -11.66
C ARG A 643 21.52 11.09 -12.73
N SER A 644 20.30 10.55 -12.67
CA SER A 644 19.18 10.94 -13.49
C SER A 644 18.56 12.23 -12.97
N VAL A 645 17.97 13.00 -13.88
CA VAL A 645 17.17 14.18 -13.52
C VAL A 645 15.84 13.81 -12.86
N GLU A 646 15.43 12.53 -12.95
CA GLU A 646 14.21 12.02 -12.34
C GLU A 646 14.42 11.86 -10.82
N LYS A 647 13.72 12.69 -10.04
CA LYS A 647 13.91 12.80 -8.59
C LYS A 647 13.72 11.47 -7.84
N SER A 648 12.83 10.60 -8.32
CA SER A 648 12.61 9.29 -7.72
C SER A 648 13.86 8.43 -7.71
N GLN A 649 14.78 8.57 -8.67
CA GLN A 649 16.00 7.75 -8.68
C GLN A 649 16.82 7.96 -7.40
N SER A 650 16.99 9.21 -6.95
CA SER A 650 17.73 9.52 -5.72
C SER A 650 17.13 8.81 -4.51
N ALA A 651 15.80 8.78 -4.36
CA ALA A 651 15.15 8.09 -3.25
C ALA A 651 15.46 6.58 -3.24
N ALA A 652 15.50 5.93 -4.41
CA ALA A 652 15.85 4.52 -4.52
C ALA A 652 17.33 4.25 -4.23
N LEU A 653 18.21 5.14 -4.71
CA LEU A 653 19.65 5.05 -4.47
C LEU A 653 19.99 5.26 -2.99
N ASP A 654 19.35 6.22 -2.33
CA ASP A 654 19.49 6.48 -0.90
C ASP A 654 18.98 5.28 -0.08
N TYR A 655 17.86 4.67 -0.49
CA TYR A 655 17.32 3.48 0.16
C TYR A 655 18.28 2.29 0.10
N MET A 656 18.95 2.07 -1.04
CA MET A 656 19.96 1.02 -1.18
C MET A 656 21.33 1.41 -0.63
N GLY A 657 21.59 2.70 -0.44
CA GLY A 657 22.91 3.25 -0.08
C GLY A 657 23.93 3.09 -1.21
N ILE A 658 23.58 3.49 -2.43
CA ILE A 658 24.44 3.41 -3.63
C ILE A 658 24.59 4.81 -4.23
N GLU A 659 25.82 5.21 -4.56
CA GLU A 659 26.08 6.53 -5.16
C GLU A 659 26.36 6.43 -6.67
N PRO A 660 25.78 7.33 -7.51
CA PRO A 660 26.07 7.40 -8.94
C PRO A 660 27.53 7.64 -9.28
N VAL A 661 27.99 7.09 -10.41
CA VAL A 661 29.36 7.29 -10.92
C VAL A 661 29.48 8.64 -11.63
N VAL A 662 28.50 9.04 -12.44
CA VAL A 662 28.54 10.32 -13.18
C VAL A 662 27.28 11.16 -12.98
N ASP A 663 27.43 12.48 -13.10
CA ASP A 663 26.33 13.43 -13.13
C ASP A 663 26.44 14.29 -14.39
N LEU A 664 25.67 13.90 -15.41
CA LEU A 664 25.70 14.50 -16.76
C LEU A 664 24.35 15.12 -17.14
N ASN A 665 23.41 15.25 -16.20
CA ASN A 665 22.05 15.73 -16.44
C ASN A 665 21.32 14.94 -17.57
N MET A 666 21.64 13.64 -17.67
CA MET A 666 21.09 12.73 -18.69
C MET A 666 19.71 12.21 -18.28
N ARG A 667 18.89 11.88 -19.29
CA ARG A 667 17.52 11.35 -19.11
C ARG A 667 17.00 10.53 -20.28
N LEU A 668 17.90 10.03 -21.14
CA LEU A 668 17.53 9.26 -22.32
C LEU A 668 17.08 7.84 -21.95
N GLY A 669 17.78 7.21 -21.01
CA GLY A 669 17.62 5.78 -20.73
C GLY A 669 18.45 4.95 -21.71
N GLU A 670 17.89 3.82 -22.15
CA GLU A 670 18.48 2.87 -23.12
C GLU A 670 19.77 2.18 -22.64
N GLY A 671 20.26 2.45 -21.42
CA GLY A 671 21.57 1.98 -20.96
C GLY A 671 22.71 2.96 -21.18
N THR A 672 22.44 4.20 -21.59
CA THR A 672 23.48 5.13 -22.05
C THR A 672 24.41 5.62 -20.95
N GLY A 673 23.89 5.94 -19.77
CA GLY A 673 24.68 6.26 -18.59
C GLY A 673 25.41 5.04 -18.03
N ALA A 674 24.80 3.85 -18.11
CA ALA A 674 25.49 2.60 -17.77
C ALA A 674 26.71 2.36 -18.67
N ALA A 675 26.58 2.52 -19.99
CA ALA A 675 27.69 2.36 -20.93
C ALA A 675 28.87 3.32 -20.64
N ILE A 676 28.58 4.57 -20.27
CA ILE A 676 29.60 5.55 -19.87
C ILE A 676 30.28 5.10 -18.58
N ALA A 677 29.48 4.77 -17.56
CA ALA A 677 29.99 4.37 -16.25
C ALA A 677 30.85 3.09 -16.31
N MET A 678 30.49 2.10 -17.14
CA MET A 678 31.28 0.88 -17.31
C MET A 678 32.75 1.16 -17.68
N ASN A 679 33.03 2.19 -18.48
CA ASN A 679 34.41 2.56 -18.83
C ASN A 679 35.15 3.28 -17.70
N LEU A 680 34.42 3.99 -16.83
CA LEU A 680 35.02 4.58 -15.63
C LEU A 680 35.32 3.50 -14.60
N VAL A 681 34.48 2.47 -14.50
CA VAL A 681 34.76 1.28 -13.68
C VAL A 681 35.98 0.53 -14.23
N GLU A 682 36.08 0.35 -15.55
CA GLU A 682 37.29 -0.22 -16.17
C GLU A 682 38.54 0.63 -15.88
N ALA A 683 38.43 1.96 -15.94
CA ALA A 683 39.52 2.85 -15.58
C ALA A 683 39.92 2.71 -14.11
N ALA A 684 38.98 2.53 -13.18
CA ALA A 684 39.25 2.27 -11.78
C ALA A 684 40.07 0.97 -11.58
N CYS A 685 39.69 -0.11 -12.28
CA CYS A 685 40.46 -1.36 -12.30
C CYS A 685 41.89 -1.15 -12.81
N LYS A 686 42.06 -0.44 -13.93
CA LYS A 686 43.39 -0.12 -14.48
C LYS A 686 44.23 0.74 -13.56
N ILE A 687 43.64 1.70 -12.86
CA ILE A 687 44.35 2.50 -11.86
C ILE A 687 44.85 1.61 -10.71
N MET A 688 44.01 0.70 -10.22
CA MET A 688 44.40 -0.25 -9.17
C MET A 688 45.52 -1.20 -9.63
N GLY A 689 45.43 -1.70 -10.86
CA GLY A 689 46.40 -2.65 -11.43
C GLY A 689 47.71 -2.03 -11.90
N GLU A 690 47.65 -0.91 -12.62
CA GLU A 690 48.76 -0.40 -13.44
C GLU A 690 49.45 0.84 -12.86
N MET A 691 48.76 1.65 -12.03
CA MET A 691 49.38 2.84 -11.44
C MET A 691 50.52 2.41 -10.50
N ALA A 692 51.68 3.06 -10.58
CA ALA A 692 52.78 2.78 -9.67
C ALA A 692 52.41 3.09 -8.22
N SER A 693 53.01 2.36 -7.28
CA SER A 693 53.02 2.70 -5.86
C SER A 693 54.10 3.73 -5.53
N PHE A 694 54.01 4.37 -4.35
CA PHE A 694 55.08 5.24 -3.85
C PHE A 694 56.45 4.54 -3.83
N ASP A 695 56.47 3.25 -3.47
CA ASP A 695 57.68 2.45 -3.35
C ASP A 695 58.28 2.14 -4.75
N GLU A 696 57.45 1.80 -5.74
CA GLU A 696 57.89 1.56 -7.13
C GLU A 696 58.34 2.84 -7.85
N ALA A 697 57.68 3.97 -7.58
CA ALA A 697 57.98 5.26 -8.21
C ALA A 697 59.16 6.01 -7.56
N GLY A 698 59.65 5.55 -6.40
CA GLY A 698 60.71 6.23 -5.65
C GLY A 698 60.31 7.60 -5.10
N VAL A 699 59.01 7.83 -4.88
CA VAL A 699 58.47 9.11 -4.39
C VAL A 699 58.43 9.08 -2.86
N SER A 700 59.00 10.11 -2.22
CA SER A 700 59.02 10.21 -0.76
C SER A 700 57.60 10.26 -0.18
N LYS A 701 57.34 9.43 0.83
CA LYS A 701 56.07 9.44 1.58
C LYS A 701 55.96 10.74 2.39
N LYS A 702 54.73 11.20 2.62
CA LYS A 702 54.43 12.39 3.44
C LYS A 702 55.07 12.25 4.83
N ILE A 703 55.62 13.35 5.37
CA ILE A 703 56.11 13.42 6.77
C ILE A 703 54.93 13.33 7.73
#